data_AF-A0A7J5WUA5-F1
#
_entry.id   AF-A0A7J5WUA5-F1
#
_cell.length_a   1.000
_cell.length_b   1.000
_cell.length_c   1.000
_cell.angle_alpha   90.00
_cell.angle_beta   90.00
_cell.angle_gamma   90.00
#
_symmetry.space_group_name_H-M   'P 1'
#
loop_
_entity.id
_entity.type
_entity.pdbx_description
1 polymer ?
#
loop_
_entity_poly.entity_id
_entity_poly.type
_entity_poly.pdbx_seq_one_letter_code
_entity_poly.pdbx_strand_id
1 'polypeptide(L)'
;MPVEQKTAEINWPQNGQIGSVASPLIGYTPVDLDVTIPCTAVDDLPPGGSVLFSTTPKQAEKSAERGLFIRKTGAADAPADRQGVEVVIRNVPLVSASLQDIRTQDCREIVVHADSDAVTAEFVGMTDDAGDPLAGTTEDKEAFKNSPDQRPQVTGLFTDLSGPASDVAGLDAHVTVDSRYNTAPTISKLLVVIVGVSSTLLSLAALAALDSTDGRRHRRIFPARWWRLNARDYVVIGALILWHMIGPNTSDDGYLLTMSRVAQDSDYTANYFRWYGAPEAPFGWYYQVFGLLSHVSVASPWMRLPALACGILVWLIVSHEVIPRLGRAAVTRPMVAWTAAFAFLACWFPFNNGLRPEPIICLGALLTWCSVERAIATGRLLPAAVACLVGAFSIAAGPTGVLAVAALIAGARPMIMALIKRARVITGDSTSRHALRWSFVALIAPILAAGSFVVFVVFSNLTLRSFSEASSMKTALGPSMNWYNELGRYSALFAFSADGSIARRFAVLAMILGLVVSAAVLIRKNRIPGTAIGPTRRIVAITFASLVFLMFTPTKWTHHFGVFAGIAAALAAIAAIAASQQSMHSRRNRTLFCALVLFIGGLAFTGPNSYYYYSSWGMPWGIQQVTIGGLMLGSVLLYASLALLLVALWFHFREPFTGTDPHSADPHVTDADPKAPVDTSEQRWYRRLFASVAAAPLAYLAMAVVVFQIITAIFAGIHQSSSYSVPRSNLAAVAGKPCGMADKVWVESDPNRDMLRPVDSSQANPLGGPAPAPGASPATSGFSPNGVPTDLASTASEGSLGVLSGNVWADPKILNSNPGGTGGGELPEPGVNGSTAALPFFLDPTTTPVMGSYSKFDQVPARLTSGWYALPKNWRDRPLLTMSVAGEYDNPNVMLEYTADPIGPDTKDADLTAAGETELIDPGPRPAWRNLRYNTDELPADTTAVRIVATDDNLNEDRFIVLTPPRVPQMDTLQDVVGSTDPVHVDWTSGLGFPCQRPFTHDVGVAEIPKWRIKPGSDLAAAVSAWQNSFGGGPLGWIEVSQQATALPTYLMADIGRDWGALERYEPYGGVDTLADIETGTQTRSGLWSPAPIRY
;
A
#
# COMPACT_ATOMS: atom_id res chain seq x y z
N MET A 1 19.27 17.46 -22.16
CA MET A 1 20.56 16.93 -22.64
C MET A 1 20.36 15.53 -23.20
N PRO A 2 21.20 15.07 -24.14
CA PRO A 2 21.08 13.73 -24.70
C PRO A 2 21.32 12.61 -23.68
N VAL A 3 20.65 11.48 -23.87
CA VAL A 3 20.76 10.24 -23.08
C VAL A 3 20.97 9.05 -24.03
N GLU A 4 21.53 7.97 -23.52
CA GLU A 4 21.63 6.69 -24.22
C GLU A 4 20.45 5.82 -23.78
N GLN A 5 19.53 5.54 -24.71
CA GLN A 5 18.40 4.64 -24.48
C GLN A 5 18.80 3.22 -24.88
N LYS A 6 18.52 2.23 -24.01
CA LYS A 6 18.58 0.81 -24.35
C LYS A 6 17.30 0.45 -25.09
N THR A 7 17.38 0.19 -26.40
CA THR A 7 16.23 -0.17 -27.24
C THR A 7 15.99 -1.68 -27.18
N ALA A 8 14.75 -2.10 -27.40
CA ALA A 8 14.37 -3.52 -27.42
C ALA A 8 13.33 -3.80 -28.49
N GLU A 9 13.54 -4.89 -29.22
CA GLU A 9 12.73 -5.37 -30.33
C GLU A 9 12.47 -6.88 -30.16
N ILE A 10 11.31 -7.35 -30.63
CA ILE A 10 10.93 -8.76 -30.64
C ILE A 10 10.61 -9.15 -32.08
N ASN A 11 11.36 -10.10 -32.62
CA ASN A 11 11.13 -10.68 -33.94
C ASN A 11 10.57 -12.09 -33.78
N TRP A 12 9.62 -12.48 -34.63
CA TRP A 12 9.05 -13.83 -34.66
C TRP A 12 8.75 -14.24 -36.11
N PRO A 13 8.96 -15.52 -36.51
CA PRO A 13 9.37 -16.68 -35.71
C PRO A 13 10.81 -16.63 -35.17
N GLN A 14 11.06 -17.31 -34.05
CA GLN A 14 12.38 -17.35 -33.40
C GLN A 14 13.03 -18.73 -33.55
N ASN A 15 14.36 -18.78 -33.58
CA ASN A 15 15.13 -20.04 -33.62
C ASN A 15 14.74 -21.00 -34.77
N GLY A 16 14.19 -20.44 -35.87
CA GLY A 16 13.74 -21.21 -37.03
C GLY A 16 12.53 -22.11 -36.77
N GLN A 17 11.76 -21.87 -35.69
CA GLN A 17 10.58 -22.63 -35.31
C GLN A 17 9.36 -21.72 -35.14
N ILE A 18 8.21 -22.20 -35.61
CA ILE A 18 6.91 -21.59 -35.36
C ILE A 18 6.39 -22.14 -34.04
N GLY A 19 6.16 -21.23 -33.10
CA GLY A 19 5.62 -21.56 -31.78
C GLY A 19 5.28 -20.31 -31.00
N SER A 20 4.42 -20.47 -29.99
CA SER A 20 4.05 -19.37 -29.11
C SER A 20 5.22 -18.98 -28.19
N VAL A 21 5.43 -17.68 -28.00
CA VAL A 21 6.43 -17.11 -27.08
C VAL A 21 5.79 -16.08 -26.15
N ALA A 22 6.26 -16.01 -24.91
CA ALA A 22 5.76 -15.08 -23.89
C ALA A 22 6.72 -13.90 -23.69
N SER A 23 6.16 -12.69 -23.65
CA SER A 23 6.90 -11.43 -23.48
C SER A 23 5.98 -10.33 -22.90
N PRO A 24 5.57 -10.43 -21.63
CA PRO A 24 4.64 -9.48 -21.03
C PRO A 24 5.21 -8.07 -20.97
N LEU A 25 4.61 -7.14 -21.71
CA LEU A 25 5.05 -5.74 -21.70
C LEU A 25 4.50 -5.00 -20.48
N ILE A 26 5.38 -4.38 -19.69
CA ILE A 26 4.97 -3.58 -18.51
C ILE A 26 4.13 -2.35 -18.91
N GLY A 27 4.39 -1.79 -20.10
CA GLY A 27 3.65 -0.68 -20.69
C GLY A 27 2.36 -1.11 -21.39
N TYR A 28 2.04 -2.40 -21.38
CA TYR A 28 0.96 -3.11 -22.10
C TYR A 28 1.09 -3.07 -23.62
N THR A 29 1.33 -1.91 -24.22
CA THR A 29 1.40 -1.72 -25.67
C THR A 29 2.83 -1.46 -26.12
N PRO A 30 3.22 -1.93 -27.32
CA PRO A 30 4.49 -1.57 -27.93
C PRO A 30 4.49 -0.13 -28.47
N VAL A 31 5.63 0.35 -28.95
CA VAL A 31 5.69 1.58 -29.76
C VAL A 31 4.94 1.35 -31.06
N ASP A 32 5.31 0.29 -31.76
CA ASP A 32 4.73 -0.19 -33.01
C ASP A 32 4.77 -1.73 -33.08
N LEU A 33 3.91 -2.30 -33.92
CA LEU A 33 3.82 -3.73 -34.23
C LEU A 33 3.53 -3.90 -35.72
N ASP A 34 4.34 -4.71 -36.40
CA ASP A 34 4.17 -5.15 -37.78
C ASP A 34 3.98 -6.66 -37.81
N VAL A 35 3.00 -7.15 -38.56
CA VAL A 35 2.72 -8.59 -38.72
C VAL A 35 2.42 -8.91 -40.16
N THR A 36 3.08 -9.94 -40.70
CA THR A 36 2.85 -10.48 -42.05
C THR A 36 2.60 -11.98 -41.95
N ILE A 37 1.39 -12.41 -42.30
CA ILE A 37 1.01 -13.83 -42.32
C ILE A 37 0.65 -14.25 -43.74
N PRO A 38 1.36 -15.19 -44.38
CA PRO A 38 1.00 -15.71 -45.69
C PRO A 38 -0.42 -16.28 -45.70
N CYS A 39 -1.24 -16.01 -46.72
CA CYS A 39 -2.62 -16.52 -46.76
C CYS A 39 -2.67 -18.07 -46.81
N THR A 40 -1.59 -18.71 -47.28
CA THR A 40 -1.44 -20.17 -47.29
C THR A 40 -1.37 -20.78 -45.89
N ALA A 41 -0.90 -20.03 -44.88
CA ALA A 41 -0.79 -20.51 -43.50
C ALA A 41 -2.14 -20.90 -42.88
N VAL A 42 -3.25 -20.43 -43.46
CA VAL A 42 -4.62 -20.79 -43.07
C VAL A 42 -4.87 -22.29 -43.19
N ASP A 43 -4.27 -22.94 -44.21
CA ASP A 43 -4.43 -24.36 -44.46
C ASP A 43 -3.49 -25.22 -43.57
N ASP A 44 -2.50 -24.61 -42.91
CA ASP A 44 -1.53 -25.27 -42.02
C ASP A 44 -2.00 -25.36 -40.56
N LEU A 45 -3.16 -24.78 -40.23
CA LEU A 45 -3.74 -24.89 -38.89
C LEU A 45 -4.11 -26.35 -38.57
N PRO A 46 -3.73 -26.87 -37.39
CA PRO A 46 -4.11 -28.21 -36.98
C PRO A 46 -5.64 -28.33 -36.81
N PRO A 47 -6.21 -29.55 -36.84
CA PRO A 47 -7.63 -29.76 -36.56
C PRO A 47 -8.04 -29.15 -35.20
N GLY A 48 -9.02 -28.25 -35.20
CA GLY A 48 -9.46 -27.51 -34.02
C GLY A 48 -8.64 -26.25 -33.68
N GLY A 49 -7.55 -26.00 -34.40
CA GLY A 49 -6.81 -24.73 -34.37
C GLY A 49 -7.60 -23.61 -35.02
N SER A 50 -7.50 -22.41 -34.45
CA SER A 50 -8.23 -21.23 -34.93
C SER A 50 -7.38 -19.96 -34.97
N VAL A 51 -6.21 -19.92 -34.33
CA VAL A 51 -5.39 -18.70 -34.23
C VAL A 51 -4.15 -18.84 -35.10
N LEU A 52 -4.03 -17.97 -36.11
CA LEU A 52 -2.81 -17.84 -36.91
C LEU A 52 -1.76 -17.01 -36.17
N PHE A 53 -2.22 -15.91 -35.56
CA PHE A 53 -1.39 -15.02 -34.76
C PHE A 53 -2.27 -14.28 -33.74
N SER A 54 -1.79 -14.14 -32.51
CA SER A 54 -2.38 -13.21 -31.54
C SER A 54 -1.34 -12.65 -30.58
N THR A 55 -1.61 -11.46 -30.03
CA THR A 55 -0.72 -10.81 -29.05
C THR A 55 -1.05 -11.17 -27.60
N THR A 56 -2.14 -11.89 -27.39
CA THR A 56 -2.60 -12.44 -26.10
C THR A 56 -3.09 -13.88 -26.31
N PRO A 57 -2.99 -14.76 -25.30
CA PRO A 57 -3.40 -16.16 -25.40
C PRO A 57 -4.92 -16.29 -25.52
N LYS A 58 -5.40 -17.12 -26.44
CA LYS A 58 -6.84 -17.26 -26.75
C LYS A 58 -7.70 -17.79 -25.59
N GLN A 59 -7.07 -18.43 -24.59
CA GLN A 59 -7.75 -19.06 -23.46
C GLN A 59 -8.18 -18.07 -22.36
N ALA A 60 -7.56 -16.89 -22.28
CA ALA A 60 -7.93 -15.92 -21.26
C ALA A 60 -9.20 -15.15 -21.67
N GLU A 61 -10.16 -15.02 -20.75
CA GLU A 61 -11.49 -14.43 -21.00
C GLU A 61 -11.42 -13.05 -21.68
N LYS A 62 -10.49 -12.21 -21.24
CA LYS A 62 -10.35 -10.81 -21.69
C LYS A 62 -9.36 -10.61 -22.83
N SER A 63 -8.85 -11.69 -23.43
CA SER A 63 -7.81 -11.59 -24.45
C SER A 63 -8.28 -10.83 -25.69
N ALA A 64 -9.45 -11.15 -26.22
CA ALA A 64 -10.00 -10.49 -27.40
C ALA A 64 -10.27 -8.99 -27.17
N GLU A 65 -10.62 -8.59 -25.95
CA GLU A 65 -10.87 -7.18 -25.56
C GLU A 65 -9.60 -6.32 -25.51
N ARG A 66 -8.41 -6.94 -25.47
CA ARG A 66 -7.14 -6.26 -25.20
C ARG A 66 -6.10 -6.42 -26.29
N GLY A 67 -6.01 -7.62 -26.86
CA GLY A 67 -5.01 -7.98 -27.86
C GLY A 67 -5.50 -7.81 -29.30
N LEU A 68 -4.62 -8.21 -30.21
CA LEU A 68 -4.87 -8.41 -31.63
C LEU A 68 -5.02 -9.91 -31.90
N PHE A 69 -5.94 -10.29 -32.78
CA PHE A 69 -6.16 -11.66 -33.25
C PHE A 69 -6.27 -11.69 -34.77
N ILE A 70 -5.47 -12.55 -35.41
CA ILE A 70 -5.68 -13.03 -36.78
C ILE A 70 -6.16 -14.47 -36.64
N ARG A 71 -7.45 -14.70 -36.88
CA ARG A 71 -8.10 -15.98 -36.54
C ARG A 71 -9.04 -16.47 -37.63
N LYS A 72 -9.13 -17.80 -37.72
CA LYS A 72 -10.14 -18.53 -38.49
C LYS A 72 -11.44 -18.61 -37.70
N THR A 73 -12.56 -18.33 -38.36
CA THR A 73 -13.92 -18.36 -37.82
C THR A 73 -14.82 -19.30 -38.64
N GLY A 74 -15.96 -19.67 -38.07
CA GLY A 74 -16.89 -20.65 -38.63
C GLY A 74 -16.68 -22.07 -38.09
N ALA A 75 -17.73 -22.89 -38.15
CA ALA A 75 -17.65 -24.29 -37.71
C ALA A 75 -16.71 -25.09 -38.63
N ALA A 76 -15.93 -26.02 -38.08
CA ALA A 76 -14.91 -26.75 -38.83
C ALA A 76 -15.48 -27.58 -40.00
N ASP A 77 -16.74 -27.99 -39.91
CA ASP A 77 -17.52 -28.73 -40.91
C ASP A 77 -18.33 -27.82 -41.85
N ALA A 78 -18.37 -26.51 -41.59
CA ALA A 78 -19.04 -25.55 -42.46
C ALA A 78 -18.32 -25.44 -43.82
N PRO A 79 -19.06 -25.25 -44.92
CA PRO A 79 -18.45 -25.01 -46.21
C PRO A 79 -17.61 -23.71 -46.24
N ALA A 80 -16.68 -23.62 -47.20
CA ALA A 80 -15.66 -22.56 -47.24
C ALA A 80 -16.20 -21.13 -47.38
N ASP A 81 -17.44 -20.96 -47.85
CA ASP A 81 -18.18 -19.70 -47.89
C ASP A 81 -18.67 -19.24 -46.50
N ARG A 82 -18.73 -20.17 -45.53
CA ARG A 82 -19.17 -19.95 -44.15
C ARG A 82 -18.05 -20.07 -43.12
N GLN A 83 -16.83 -20.34 -43.59
CA GLN A 83 -15.60 -20.19 -42.82
C GLN A 83 -14.91 -18.91 -43.28
N GLY A 84 -14.29 -18.19 -42.36
CA GLY A 84 -13.60 -16.95 -42.68
C GLY A 84 -12.31 -16.79 -41.91
N VAL A 85 -11.53 -15.80 -42.31
CA VAL A 85 -10.40 -15.27 -41.56
C VAL A 85 -10.69 -13.81 -41.26
N GLU A 86 -10.48 -13.40 -40.02
CA GLU A 86 -10.67 -12.03 -39.58
C GLU A 86 -9.47 -11.52 -38.80
N VAL A 87 -9.22 -10.21 -38.93
CA VAL A 87 -8.29 -9.46 -38.09
C VAL A 87 -9.10 -8.64 -37.10
N VAL A 88 -8.93 -8.92 -35.81
CA VAL A 88 -9.69 -8.32 -34.71
C VAL A 88 -8.74 -7.61 -33.77
N ILE A 89 -9.02 -6.36 -33.45
CA ILE A 89 -8.31 -5.59 -32.44
C ILE A 89 -9.31 -5.15 -31.37
N ARG A 90 -9.04 -5.45 -30.10
CA ARG A 90 -9.85 -4.99 -28.97
C ARG A 90 -11.36 -5.23 -29.15
N ASN A 91 -11.68 -6.44 -29.58
CA ASN A 91 -13.03 -6.95 -29.85
C ASN A 91 -13.77 -6.30 -31.04
N VAL A 92 -13.06 -5.57 -31.89
CA VAL A 92 -13.60 -4.96 -33.12
C VAL A 92 -12.93 -5.57 -34.35
N PRO A 93 -13.67 -6.19 -35.28
CA PRO A 93 -13.11 -6.68 -36.53
C PRO A 93 -12.75 -5.51 -37.46
N LEU A 94 -11.50 -5.49 -37.92
CA LEU A 94 -11.01 -4.50 -38.88
C LEU A 94 -11.41 -4.88 -40.29
N VAL A 95 -11.03 -6.10 -40.68
CA VAL A 95 -11.22 -6.67 -42.01
C VAL A 95 -11.41 -8.18 -41.89
N SER A 96 -12.18 -8.77 -42.79
CA SER A 96 -12.47 -10.21 -42.84
C SER A 96 -12.69 -10.67 -44.26
N ALA A 97 -12.31 -11.92 -44.55
CA ALA A 97 -12.54 -12.57 -45.84
C ALA A 97 -13.03 -14.01 -45.64
N SER A 98 -13.89 -14.52 -46.53
CA SER A 98 -14.26 -15.94 -46.50
C SER A 98 -13.11 -16.81 -47.01
N LEU A 99 -13.04 -18.07 -46.58
CA LEU A 99 -12.04 -19.01 -47.12
C LEU A 99 -12.23 -19.25 -48.62
N GLN A 100 -13.47 -19.15 -49.10
CA GLN A 100 -13.73 -19.21 -50.54
C GLN A 100 -13.09 -18.01 -51.27
N ASP A 101 -13.22 -16.80 -50.74
CA ASP A 101 -12.66 -15.60 -51.37
C ASP A 101 -11.13 -15.63 -51.34
N ILE A 102 -10.54 -16.02 -50.21
CA ILE A 102 -9.07 -16.18 -50.06
C ILE A 102 -8.52 -17.16 -51.09
N ARG A 103 -9.26 -18.22 -51.43
CA ARG A 103 -8.84 -19.24 -52.41
C ARG A 103 -9.15 -18.88 -53.86
N THR A 104 -10.13 -18.00 -54.11
CA THR A 104 -10.53 -17.63 -55.47
C THR A 104 -9.85 -16.34 -55.95
N GLN A 105 -9.49 -15.44 -55.03
CA GLN A 105 -8.68 -14.25 -55.29
C GLN A 105 -7.19 -14.54 -55.06
N ASP A 106 -6.28 -13.70 -55.58
CA ASP A 106 -4.82 -13.85 -55.44
C ASP A 106 -4.35 -13.34 -54.05
N CYS A 107 -4.91 -13.89 -52.95
CA CYS A 107 -4.51 -13.55 -51.59
C CYS A 107 -3.07 -14.00 -51.34
N ARG A 108 -2.16 -13.05 -51.13
CA ARG A 108 -0.74 -13.34 -50.89
C ARG A 108 -0.43 -13.40 -49.40
N GLU A 109 -0.78 -12.35 -48.68
CA GLU A 109 -0.45 -12.15 -47.27
C GLU A 109 -1.48 -11.28 -46.57
N ILE A 110 -1.60 -11.49 -45.26
CA ILE A 110 -2.36 -10.67 -44.33
C ILE A 110 -1.34 -9.79 -43.62
N VAL A 111 -1.39 -8.49 -43.89
CA VAL A 111 -0.47 -7.50 -43.30
C VAL A 111 -1.22 -6.69 -42.26
N VAL A 112 -0.63 -6.55 -41.07
CA VAL A 112 -1.15 -5.70 -40.00
C VAL A 112 -0.05 -4.74 -39.55
N HIS A 113 -0.36 -3.45 -39.50
CA HIS A 113 0.49 -2.42 -38.91
C HIS A 113 -0.27 -1.77 -37.75
N ALA A 114 0.38 -1.62 -36.60
CA ALA A 114 -0.23 -1.02 -35.42
C ALA A 114 0.73 -0.03 -34.76
N ASP A 115 0.43 1.27 -34.87
CA ASP A 115 1.14 2.35 -34.19
C ASP A 115 0.16 3.21 -33.36
N SER A 116 0.64 4.34 -32.82
CA SER A 116 -0.21 5.21 -31.99
C SER A 116 -1.29 5.97 -32.77
N ASP A 117 -1.14 6.07 -34.08
CA ASP A 117 -2.04 6.82 -34.94
C ASP A 117 -3.20 5.91 -35.40
N ALA A 118 -2.89 4.69 -35.87
CA ALA A 118 -3.90 3.72 -36.28
C ALA A 118 -3.42 2.25 -36.20
N VAL A 119 -4.39 1.34 -36.18
CA VAL A 119 -4.17 -0.08 -36.51
C VAL A 119 -4.82 -0.37 -37.85
N THR A 120 -4.01 -0.80 -38.83
CA THR A 120 -4.44 -1.13 -40.19
C THR A 120 -4.23 -2.62 -40.45
N ALA A 121 -5.10 -3.20 -41.27
CA ALA A 121 -5.00 -4.59 -41.69
C ALA A 121 -5.46 -4.73 -43.15
N GLU A 122 -4.74 -5.50 -43.96
CA GLU A 122 -5.02 -5.71 -45.38
C GLU A 122 -4.84 -7.19 -45.77
N PHE A 123 -5.77 -7.71 -46.58
CA PHE A 123 -5.57 -8.96 -47.32
C PHE A 123 -4.97 -8.63 -48.69
N VAL A 124 -3.64 -8.65 -48.79
CA VAL A 124 -2.91 -8.17 -49.96
C VAL A 124 -3.21 -9.04 -51.18
N GLY A 125 -3.64 -8.38 -52.26
CA GLY A 125 -4.05 -9.04 -53.52
C GLY A 125 -5.54 -9.34 -53.63
N MET A 126 -6.33 -9.03 -52.59
CA MET A 126 -7.79 -9.12 -52.60
C MET A 126 -8.46 -7.76 -52.75
N THR A 127 -9.68 -7.74 -53.30
CA THR A 127 -10.52 -6.54 -53.42
C THR A 127 -11.92 -6.79 -52.86
N ASP A 128 -12.56 -5.73 -52.40
CA ASP A 128 -13.96 -5.75 -51.98
C ASP A 128 -14.94 -5.68 -53.16
N ASP A 129 -16.25 -5.63 -52.86
CA ASP A 129 -17.32 -5.52 -53.87
C ASP A 129 -17.29 -4.21 -54.68
N ALA A 130 -16.63 -3.16 -54.15
CA ALA A 130 -16.43 -1.88 -54.83
C ALA A 130 -15.20 -1.87 -55.74
N GLY A 131 -14.35 -2.91 -55.64
CA GLY A 131 -13.08 -3.02 -56.37
C GLY A 131 -11.91 -2.31 -55.69
N ASP A 132 -12.10 -1.86 -54.44
CA ASP A 132 -11.04 -1.27 -53.63
C ASP A 132 -10.24 -2.38 -52.91
N PRO A 133 -8.98 -2.15 -52.50
CA PRO A 133 -8.21 -3.13 -51.74
C PRO A 133 -8.94 -3.59 -50.47
N LEU A 134 -8.94 -4.90 -50.20
CA LEU A 134 -9.62 -5.45 -49.02
C LEU A 134 -8.82 -5.14 -47.75
N ALA A 135 -9.04 -3.95 -47.19
CA ALA A 135 -8.34 -3.41 -46.03
C ALA A 135 -9.30 -2.80 -45.00
N GLY A 136 -8.81 -2.61 -43.78
CA GLY A 136 -9.53 -1.93 -42.70
C GLY A 136 -8.58 -1.17 -41.78
N THR A 137 -9.04 -0.04 -41.23
CA THR A 137 -8.31 0.77 -40.26
C THR A 137 -9.19 1.08 -39.05
N THR A 138 -8.57 1.30 -37.89
CA THR A 138 -9.26 1.79 -36.68
C THR A 138 -9.80 3.20 -36.83
N GLU A 139 -9.22 4.03 -37.72
CA GLU A 139 -9.68 5.41 -37.95
C GLU A 139 -11.13 5.47 -38.48
N ASP A 140 -11.52 4.48 -39.29
CA ASP A 140 -12.84 4.41 -39.90
C ASP A 140 -13.89 3.74 -38.99
N LYS A 141 -13.47 3.19 -37.84
CA LYS A 141 -14.38 2.51 -36.92
C LYS A 141 -14.99 3.52 -35.95
N GLU A 142 -16.31 3.68 -36.03
CA GLU A 142 -17.08 4.51 -35.08
C GLU A 142 -16.85 4.10 -33.62
N ALA A 143 -16.53 2.82 -33.35
CA ALA A 143 -16.17 2.32 -32.02
C ALA A 143 -14.95 3.03 -31.39
N PHE A 144 -14.04 3.59 -32.21
CA PHE A 144 -12.76 4.17 -31.78
C PHE A 144 -12.67 5.69 -31.93
N LYS A 145 -13.75 6.34 -32.37
CA LYS A 145 -13.81 7.80 -32.59
C LYS A 145 -13.35 8.68 -31.43
N ASN A 146 -13.57 8.21 -30.19
CA ASN A 146 -13.19 8.93 -28.96
C ASN A 146 -11.92 8.38 -28.29
N SER A 147 -11.28 7.37 -28.88
CA SER A 147 -10.08 6.72 -28.36
C SER A 147 -9.23 6.27 -29.55
N PRO A 148 -8.42 7.17 -30.14
CA PRO A 148 -7.73 6.88 -31.41
C PRO A 148 -6.62 5.83 -31.25
N ASP A 149 -5.91 5.81 -30.11
CA ASP A 149 -4.82 4.84 -29.88
C ASP A 149 -5.38 3.45 -29.52
N GLN A 150 -5.36 2.57 -30.53
CA GLN A 150 -5.91 1.21 -30.44
C GLN A 150 -4.84 0.12 -30.48
N ARG A 151 -3.58 0.47 -30.18
CA ARG A 151 -2.50 -0.53 -30.14
C ARG A 151 -2.87 -1.73 -29.25
N PRO A 152 -2.53 -2.95 -29.70
CA PRO A 152 -2.84 -4.16 -28.94
C PRO A 152 -2.00 -4.21 -27.67
N GLN A 153 -2.60 -4.75 -26.63
CA GLN A 153 -1.81 -5.25 -25.52
C GLN A 153 -1.02 -6.48 -25.96
N VAL A 154 0.27 -6.53 -25.62
CA VAL A 154 1.17 -7.63 -25.96
C VAL A 154 1.64 -8.31 -24.68
N THR A 155 1.21 -9.57 -24.51
CA THR A 155 1.76 -10.47 -23.47
C THR A 155 2.68 -11.54 -24.02
N GLY A 156 2.78 -11.62 -25.34
CA GLY A 156 3.53 -12.60 -26.09
C GLY A 156 3.07 -12.59 -27.55
N LEU A 157 3.60 -13.52 -28.33
CA LEU A 157 3.19 -13.77 -29.71
C LEU A 157 2.74 -15.23 -29.75
N PHE A 158 1.43 -15.44 -29.93
CA PHE A 158 0.77 -16.73 -29.79
C PHE A 158 0.22 -17.22 -31.13
N THR A 159 0.30 -18.53 -31.35
CA THR A 159 -0.21 -19.19 -32.56
C THR A 159 -0.59 -20.63 -32.27
N ASP A 160 -1.55 -21.16 -33.04
CA ASP A 160 -1.82 -22.60 -33.11
C ASP A 160 -0.98 -23.31 -34.19
N LEU A 161 -0.23 -22.55 -35.01
CA LEU A 161 0.71 -23.09 -35.99
C LEU A 161 1.92 -23.70 -35.29
N SER A 162 2.53 -24.69 -35.93
CA SER A 162 3.72 -25.36 -35.41
C SER A 162 4.59 -25.88 -36.54
N GLY A 163 5.88 -26.12 -36.25
CA GLY A 163 6.84 -26.68 -37.19
C GLY A 163 7.96 -25.70 -37.58
N PRO A 164 8.82 -26.08 -38.54
CA PRO A 164 9.90 -25.22 -39.03
C PRO A 164 9.37 -23.93 -39.67
N ALA A 165 9.96 -22.79 -39.34
CA ALA A 165 9.60 -21.51 -39.96
C ALA A 165 9.86 -21.47 -41.48
N SER A 166 10.76 -22.32 -41.97
CA SER A 166 11.01 -22.50 -43.41
C SER A 166 9.82 -23.03 -44.20
N ASP A 167 8.89 -23.71 -43.53
CA ASP A 167 7.76 -24.38 -44.18
C ASP A 167 6.63 -23.38 -44.50
N VAL A 168 6.60 -22.24 -43.80
CA VAL A 168 5.64 -21.14 -43.98
C VAL A 168 6.40 -19.87 -44.35
N ALA A 169 6.91 -19.81 -45.59
CA ALA A 169 7.71 -18.69 -46.06
C ALA A 169 6.92 -17.36 -46.07
N GLY A 170 7.51 -16.30 -45.52
CA GLY A 170 6.88 -14.97 -45.42
C GLY A 170 6.14 -14.70 -44.11
N LEU A 171 6.13 -15.67 -43.19
CA LEU A 171 5.64 -15.47 -41.82
C LEU A 171 6.63 -14.60 -41.03
N ASP A 172 6.17 -13.42 -40.61
CA ASP A 172 7.01 -12.43 -39.90
C ASP A 172 6.17 -11.59 -38.93
N ALA A 173 6.71 -11.28 -37.76
CA ALA A 173 6.17 -10.29 -36.86
C ALA A 173 7.30 -9.55 -36.15
N HIS A 174 7.19 -8.22 -36.10
CA HIS A 174 8.15 -7.32 -35.48
C HIS A 174 7.45 -6.44 -34.44
N VAL A 175 8.02 -6.35 -33.24
CA VAL A 175 7.50 -5.54 -32.13
C VAL A 175 8.58 -4.62 -31.61
N THR A 176 8.36 -3.30 -31.68
CA THR A 176 9.24 -2.33 -31.02
C THR A 176 8.77 -2.08 -29.59
N VAL A 177 9.54 -2.52 -28.59
CA VAL A 177 9.15 -2.39 -27.17
C VAL A 177 9.38 -0.96 -26.66
N ASP A 178 8.40 -0.43 -25.92
CA ASP A 178 8.52 0.89 -25.28
C ASP A 178 9.47 0.86 -24.06
N SER A 179 10.75 1.05 -24.36
CA SER A 179 11.86 1.12 -23.41
C SER A 179 12.25 2.57 -23.07
N ARG A 180 11.34 3.55 -23.23
CA ARG A 180 11.68 5.00 -23.13
C ARG A 180 12.30 5.44 -21.81
N TYR A 181 12.14 4.66 -20.75
CA TYR A 181 12.66 4.96 -19.41
C TYR A 181 14.03 4.31 -19.12
N ASN A 182 14.41 3.26 -19.85
CA ASN A 182 15.70 2.58 -19.75
C ASN A 182 16.80 3.44 -20.40
N THR A 183 17.26 4.45 -19.65
CA THR A 183 18.19 5.46 -20.15
C THR A 183 19.36 5.68 -19.21
N ALA A 184 20.55 5.80 -19.81
CA ALA A 184 21.79 6.18 -19.15
C ALA A 184 22.23 7.60 -19.55
N PRO A 185 22.91 8.36 -18.68
CA PRO A 185 23.43 9.66 -19.03
C PRO A 185 24.59 9.53 -20.02
N THR A 186 24.54 10.26 -21.15
CA THR A 186 25.72 10.42 -22.02
C THR A 186 26.89 11.05 -21.25
N ILE A 187 28.11 10.86 -21.74
CA ILE A 187 29.31 11.52 -21.18
C ILE A 187 29.10 13.04 -21.07
N SER A 188 28.47 13.66 -22.07
CA SER A 188 28.16 15.10 -22.06
C SER A 188 27.25 15.48 -20.88
N LYS A 189 26.21 14.70 -20.62
CA LYS A 189 25.26 14.91 -19.52
C LYS A 189 25.95 14.71 -18.18
N LEU A 190 26.77 13.67 -18.06
CA LEU A 190 27.55 13.39 -16.86
C LEU A 190 28.52 14.55 -16.52
N LEU A 191 29.25 15.08 -17.51
CA LEU A 191 30.14 16.21 -17.32
C LEU A 191 29.40 17.46 -16.83
N VAL A 192 28.23 17.77 -17.40
CA VAL A 192 27.41 18.90 -16.94
C VAL A 192 26.92 18.70 -15.52
N VAL A 193 26.52 17.49 -15.15
CA VAL A 193 26.14 17.15 -13.76
C VAL A 193 27.32 17.37 -12.82
N ILE A 194 28.51 16.82 -13.13
CA ILE A 194 29.72 16.95 -12.30
C ILE A 194 30.15 18.42 -12.16
N VAL A 195 30.21 19.16 -13.26
CA VAL A 195 30.58 20.58 -13.26
C VAL A 195 29.54 21.40 -12.51
N GLY A 196 28.25 21.12 -12.69
CA GLY A 196 27.15 21.81 -12.02
C GLY A 196 27.14 21.59 -10.50
N VAL A 197 27.34 20.35 -10.06
CA VAL A 197 27.47 19.99 -8.63
C VAL A 197 28.70 20.67 -8.03
N SER A 198 29.87 20.55 -8.68
CA SER A 198 31.12 21.13 -8.20
C SER A 198 31.04 22.66 -8.13
N SER A 199 30.45 23.30 -9.14
CA SER A 199 30.24 24.76 -9.19
C SER A 199 29.30 25.23 -8.09
N THR A 200 28.23 24.48 -7.79
CA THR A 200 27.34 24.80 -6.68
C THR A 200 28.09 24.73 -5.33
N LEU A 201 28.86 23.67 -5.09
CA LEU A 201 29.65 23.53 -3.86
C LEU A 201 30.70 24.65 -3.72
N LEU A 202 31.40 24.98 -4.80
CA LEU A 202 32.35 26.10 -4.83
C LEU A 202 31.65 27.44 -4.59
N SER A 203 30.45 27.65 -5.14
CA SER A 203 29.67 28.88 -4.92
C SER A 203 29.24 29.04 -3.46
N LEU A 204 28.91 27.93 -2.77
CA LEU A 204 28.59 27.93 -1.34
C LEU A 204 29.83 28.21 -0.49
N ALA A 205 30.99 27.66 -0.86
CA ALA A 205 32.26 27.96 -0.21
C ALA A 205 32.64 29.44 -0.39
N ALA A 206 32.46 29.99 -1.59
CA ALA A 206 32.66 31.41 -1.87
C ALA A 206 31.68 32.29 -1.06
N LEU A 207 30.41 31.89 -0.97
CA LEU A 207 29.43 32.59 -0.12
C LEU A 207 29.83 32.56 1.35
N ALA A 208 30.37 31.43 1.85
CA ALA A 208 30.89 31.31 3.20
C ALA A 208 32.06 32.27 3.47
N ALA A 209 32.95 32.46 2.48
CA ALA A 209 34.05 33.41 2.54
C ALA A 209 33.53 34.87 2.51
N LEU A 210 32.60 35.20 1.62
CA LEU A 210 31.96 36.51 1.56
C LEU A 210 31.23 36.86 2.85
N ASP A 211 30.57 35.90 3.46
CA ASP A 211 29.93 36.07 4.76
C ASP A 211 30.96 36.46 5.84
N SER A 212 32.23 36.06 5.74
CA SER A 212 33.26 36.36 6.75
C SER A 212 33.89 37.76 6.68
N THR A 213 33.52 38.56 5.67
CA THR A 213 34.11 39.89 5.39
C THR A 213 33.83 40.96 6.45
N ASP A 214 32.91 40.74 7.38
CA ASP A 214 32.62 41.69 8.47
C ASP A 214 33.48 41.50 9.73
N GLY A 215 34.59 40.75 9.62
CA GLY A 215 35.56 40.53 10.70
C GLY A 215 35.08 39.61 11.82
N ARG A 216 33.87 39.02 11.71
CA ARG A 216 33.34 38.07 12.70
C ARG A 216 33.52 36.63 12.22
N ARG A 217 34.15 35.80 13.06
CA ARG A 217 34.28 34.35 12.79
C ARG A 217 32.91 33.67 12.71
N HIS A 218 32.82 32.62 11.87
CA HIS A 218 31.67 31.74 11.82
C HIS A 218 31.38 31.14 13.20
N ARG A 219 30.10 31.14 13.61
CA ARG A 219 29.68 30.48 14.86
C ARG A 219 29.66 28.97 14.64
N ARG A 220 30.03 28.20 15.69
CA ARG A 220 30.04 26.72 15.68
C ARG A 220 28.77 26.14 15.07
N ILE A 221 28.89 25.15 14.18
CA ILE A 221 27.76 24.49 13.50
C ILE A 221 26.80 23.90 14.54
N PHE A 222 27.30 23.24 15.57
CA PHE A 222 26.50 22.80 16.70
C PHE A 222 26.73 23.68 17.95
N PRO A 223 25.68 23.94 18.74
CA PRO A 223 25.79 24.53 20.07
C PRO A 223 26.76 23.75 20.97
N ALA A 224 27.41 24.44 21.90
CA ALA A 224 28.45 23.86 22.75
C ALA A 224 27.98 22.67 23.64
N ARG A 225 26.67 22.49 23.82
CA ARG A 225 26.06 21.42 24.63
C ARG A 225 25.21 20.45 23.81
N TRP A 226 25.33 20.46 22.48
CA TRP A 226 24.51 19.61 21.60
C TRP A 226 24.54 18.12 21.96
N TRP A 227 25.72 17.63 22.35
CA TRP A 227 25.95 16.22 22.70
C TRP A 227 25.63 15.88 24.16
N ARG A 228 25.20 16.85 24.98
CA ARG A 228 24.87 16.60 26.39
C ARG A 228 23.37 16.30 26.50
N LEU A 229 23.05 15.01 26.45
CA LEU A 229 21.68 14.53 26.57
C LEU A 229 21.09 14.81 27.95
N ASN A 230 19.83 15.24 27.97
CA ASN A 230 19.01 15.42 29.17
C ASN A 230 18.15 14.17 29.41
N ALA A 231 17.56 14.05 30.60
CA ALA A 231 16.68 12.92 30.95
C ALA A 231 15.56 12.68 29.91
N ARG A 232 14.94 13.76 29.40
CA ARG A 232 13.92 13.68 28.34
C ARG A 232 14.45 13.11 27.02
N ASP A 233 15.73 13.35 26.70
CA ASP A 233 16.33 12.86 25.47
C ASP A 233 16.52 11.35 25.54
N TYR A 234 16.94 10.82 26.68
CA TYR A 234 16.99 9.37 26.91
C TYR A 234 15.61 8.73 26.83
N VAL A 235 14.57 9.36 27.40
CA VAL A 235 13.20 8.82 27.32
C VAL A 235 12.69 8.79 25.88
N VAL A 236 12.84 9.88 25.12
CA VAL A 236 12.37 9.93 23.73
C VAL A 236 13.15 8.96 22.85
N ILE A 237 14.49 8.94 22.95
CA ILE A 237 15.32 8.02 22.16
C ILE A 237 15.00 6.56 22.53
N GLY A 238 14.88 6.24 23.82
CA GLY A 238 14.51 4.90 24.26
C GLY A 238 13.12 4.48 23.78
N ALA A 239 12.14 5.39 23.83
CA ALA A 239 10.79 5.16 23.33
C ALA A 239 10.77 4.98 21.80
N LEU A 240 11.57 5.73 21.03
CA LEU A 240 11.72 5.54 19.59
C LEU A 240 12.36 4.19 19.24
N ILE A 241 13.40 3.78 19.96
CA ILE A 241 14.07 2.47 19.75
C ILE A 241 13.10 1.34 20.10
N LEU A 242 12.38 1.46 21.21
CA LEU A 242 11.36 0.47 21.57
C LEU A 242 10.28 0.38 20.49
N TRP A 243 9.73 1.53 20.07
CA TRP A 243 8.70 1.60 19.04
C TRP A 243 9.18 1.11 17.67
N HIS A 244 10.45 1.28 17.34
CA HIS A 244 11.03 0.71 16.13
C HIS A 244 10.93 -0.83 16.12
N MET A 245 11.05 -1.48 17.28
CA MET A 245 10.95 -2.94 17.40
C MET A 245 9.51 -3.43 17.53
N ILE A 246 8.67 -2.78 18.34
CA ILE A 246 7.32 -3.28 18.66
C ILE A 246 6.20 -2.56 17.91
N GLY A 247 6.47 -1.36 17.40
CA GLY A 247 5.47 -0.46 16.85
C GLY A 247 4.99 -0.89 15.47
N PRO A 248 3.69 -0.71 15.17
CA PRO A 248 3.11 -0.86 13.84
C PRO A 248 3.87 -0.17 12.71
N ASN A 249 3.81 -0.77 11.53
CA ASN A 249 4.36 -0.26 10.27
C ASN A 249 3.41 0.71 9.58
N THR A 250 3.89 1.36 8.51
CA THR A 250 3.03 2.23 7.68
C THR A 250 2.42 1.45 6.51
N SER A 251 1.36 2.00 5.90
CA SER A 251 0.58 1.31 4.85
C SER A 251 1.37 0.97 3.59
N ASP A 252 2.35 1.81 3.23
CA ASP A 252 3.02 1.76 1.91
C ASP A 252 4.43 1.16 2.05
N ASP A 253 4.76 0.55 3.19
CA ASP A 253 6.09 -0.01 3.42
C ASP A 253 6.40 -1.14 2.42
N GLY A 254 5.42 -1.99 2.10
CA GLY A 254 5.56 -3.00 1.06
C GLY A 254 5.75 -2.40 -0.34
N TYR A 255 4.97 -1.35 -0.65
CA TYR A 255 5.03 -0.61 -1.91
C TYR A 255 6.44 -0.12 -2.21
N LEU A 256 7.02 0.60 -1.24
CA LEU A 256 8.33 1.22 -1.37
C LEU A 256 9.48 0.22 -1.30
N LEU A 257 9.35 -0.84 -0.50
CA LEU A 257 10.34 -1.91 -0.44
C LEU A 257 10.45 -2.62 -1.79
N THR A 258 9.32 -3.08 -2.35
CA THR A 258 9.30 -3.82 -3.61
C THR A 258 9.87 -2.98 -4.75
N MET A 259 9.41 -1.73 -4.90
CA MET A 259 9.94 -0.82 -5.92
C MET A 259 11.43 -0.56 -5.78
N SER A 260 11.92 -0.37 -4.55
CA SER A 260 13.35 -0.09 -4.32
C SER A 260 14.22 -1.31 -4.62
N ARG A 261 13.72 -2.52 -4.37
CA ARG A 261 14.41 -3.78 -4.69
C ARG A 261 14.48 -3.98 -6.21
N VAL A 262 13.34 -3.91 -6.90
CA VAL A 262 13.26 -4.12 -8.35
C VAL A 262 14.04 -3.06 -9.14
N ALA A 263 14.08 -1.81 -8.64
CA ALA A 263 14.83 -0.72 -9.27
C ALA A 263 16.35 -0.95 -9.36
N GLN A 264 16.91 -1.93 -8.65
CA GLN A 264 18.32 -2.31 -8.81
C GLN A 264 18.56 -3.13 -10.07
N ASP A 265 17.53 -3.83 -10.56
CA ASP A 265 17.60 -4.71 -11.72
C ASP A 265 17.01 -4.06 -12.98
N SER A 266 16.09 -3.09 -12.85
CA SER A 266 15.37 -2.49 -13.97
C SER A 266 15.94 -1.18 -14.54
N ASP A 267 17.19 -0.83 -14.22
CA ASP A 267 17.93 0.40 -14.63
C ASP A 267 17.32 1.76 -14.22
N TYR A 268 16.06 1.80 -13.76
CA TYR A 268 15.39 3.01 -13.29
C TYR A 268 14.34 2.70 -12.19
N THR A 269 13.94 3.72 -11.44
CA THR A 269 12.95 3.56 -10.37
C THR A 269 11.52 3.66 -10.90
N ALA A 270 11.04 2.57 -11.50
CA ALA A 270 9.67 2.41 -11.97
C ALA A 270 8.66 2.43 -10.82
N ASN A 271 7.49 3.03 -11.03
CA ASN A 271 6.34 2.66 -10.23
C ASN A 271 5.89 1.26 -10.67
N TYR A 272 6.17 0.28 -9.81
CA TYR A 272 5.99 -1.14 -10.10
C TYR A 272 4.52 -1.59 -10.13
N PHE A 273 3.66 -0.94 -9.33
CA PHE A 273 2.29 -1.40 -9.09
C PHE A 273 1.24 -0.66 -9.92
N ARG A 274 1.58 0.48 -10.52
CA ARG A 274 0.63 1.35 -11.23
C ARG A 274 1.36 2.19 -12.27
N TRP A 275 0.60 2.75 -13.21
CA TRP A 275 1.03 3.75 -14.17
C TRP A 275 2.04 3.23 -15.20
N TYR A 276 1.81 2.02 -15.73
CA TYR A 276 2.50 1.49 -16.90
C TYR A 276 4.04 1.48 -16.75
N GLY A 277 4.52 1.26 -15.52
CA GLY A 277 5.94 1.26 -15.19
C GLY A 277 6.63 2.62 -15.27
N ALA A 278 5.88 3.73 -15.31
CA ALA A 278 6.47 5.07 -15.38
C ALA A 278 7.29 5.41 -14.12
N PRO A 279 8.39 6.17 -14.24
CA PRO A 279 9.29 6.47 -13.13
C PRO A 279 8.61 7.32 -12.05
N GLU A 280 9.03 7.19 -10.78
CA GLU A 280 8.53 8.04 -9.68
C GLU A 280 9.12 9.45 -9.62
N ALA A 281 10.16 9.69 -10.40
CA ALA A 281 10.76 11.00 -10.53
C ALA A 281 9.69 12.04 -10.96
N PRO A 282 9.72 13.25 -10.39
CA PRO A 282 10.86 13.92 -9.78
C PRO A 282 11.00 13.64 -8.28
N PHE A 283 10.14 12.79 -7.73
CA PHE A 283 10.19 12.37 -6.33
C PHE A 283 11.04 11.11 -6.17
N GLY A 284 11.43 10.79 -4.93
CA GLY A 284 11.92 9.45 -4.62
C GLY A 284 13.42 9.22 -4.73
N TRP A 285 14.26 10.27 -4.70
CA TRP A 285 15.73 10.09 -4.67
C TRP A 285 16.20 9.15 -3.55
N TYR A 286 15.44 9.05 -2.45
CA TYR A 286 15.75 8.22 -1.31
C TYR A 286 15.39 6.73 -1.52
N TYR A 287 14.60 6.37 -2.54
CA TYR A 287 14.33 4.97 -2.87
C TYR A 287 15.61 4.21 -3.23
N GLN A 288 16.54 4.88 -3.90
CA GLN A 288 17.87 4.32 -4.20
C GLN A 288 18.63 3.94 -2.93
N VAL A 289 18.45 4.68 -1.83
CA VAL A 289 19.06 4.34 -0.53
C VAL A 289 18.48 3.04 0.02
N PHE A 290 17.18 2.80 -0.14
CA PHE A 290 16.55 1.54 0.25
C PHE A 290 16.96 0.38 -0.66
N GLY A 291 17.13 0.62 -1.97
CA GLY A 291 17.72 -0.37 -2.88
C GLY A 291 19.09 -0.83 -2.39
N LEU A 292 19.97 0.11 -2.06
CA LEU A 292 21.29 -0.16 -1.50
C LEU A 292 21.23 -0.90 -0.15
N LEU A 293 20.33 -0.51 0.75
CA LEU A 293 20.15 -1.18 2.04
C LEU A 293 19.65 -2.63 1.88
N SER A 294 18.84 -2.90 0.86
CA SER A 294 18.25 -4.22 0.61
C SER A 294 19.29 -5.30 0.25
N HIS A 295 20.44 -4.91 -0.32
CA HIS A 295 21.57 -5.82 -0.56
C HIS A 295 22.22 -6.35 0.74
N VAL A 296 22.09 -5.61 1.84
CA VAL A 296 22.60 -6.06 3.15
C VAL A 296 21.58 -6.95 3.84
N SER A 297 20.33 -6.48 3.93
CA SER A 297 19.22 -7.24 4.48
C SER A 297 17.89 -6.63 4.06
N VAL A 298 16.87 -7.46 3.95
CA VAL A 298 15.48 -7.06 3.71
C VAL A 298 14.64 -7.04 4.99
N ALA A 299 15.26 -7.30 6.15
CA ALA A 299 14.57 -7.32 7.44
C ALA A 299 13.91 -5.97 7.77
N SER A 300 12.66 -6.00 8.25
CA SER A 300 11.91 -4.81 8.66
C SER A 300 12.65 -3.84 9.60
N PRO A 301 13.32 -4.27 10.70
CA PRO A 301 14.05 -3.34 11.55
C PRO A 301 15.25 -2.71 10.81
N TRP A 302 15.94 -3.45 9.94
CA TRP A 302 17.05 -2.91 9.15
C TRP A 302 16.58 -1.86 8.15
N MET A 303 15.57 -2.18 7.34
CA MET A 303 15.05 -1.28 6.32
C MET A 303 14.49 0.03 6.91
N ARG A 304 14.00 0.00 8.15
CA ARG A 304 13.44 1.19 8.84
C ARG A 304 14.45 1.99 9.65
N LEU A 305 15.74 1.62 9.66
CA LEU A 305 16.78 2.38 10.35
C LEU A 305 16.86 3.86 9.92
N PRO A 306 16.74 4.22 8.63
CA PRO A 306 16.75 5.63 8.22
C PRO A 306 15.62 6.45 8.87
N ALA A 307 14.43 5.87 9.04
CA ALA A 307 13.32 6.52 9.72
C ALA A 307 13.59 6.72 11.21
N LEU A 308 14.13 5.70 11.90
CA LEU A 308 14.56 5.82 13.30
C LEU A 308 15.62 6.93 13.48
N ALA A 309 16.63 6.95 12.60
CA ALA A 309 17.66 7.99 12.61
C ALA A 309 17.06 9.39 12.41
N CYS A 310 16.12 9.55 11.47
CA CYS A 310 15.39 10.81 11.28
C CYS A 310 14.64 11.23 12.55
N GLY A 311 13.96 10.30 13.23
CA GLY A 311 13.23 10.58 14.47
C GLY A 311 14.14 11.06 15.60
N ILE A 312 15.28 10.40 15.79
CA ILE A 312 16.29 10.80 16.78
C ILE A 312 16.83 12.19 16.44
N LEU A 313 17.20 12.44 15.18
CA LEU A 313 17.73 13.74 14.76
C LEU A 313 16.70 14.85 14.90
N VAL A 314 15.45 14.61 14.51
CA VAL A 314 14.33 15.54 14.69
C VAL A 314 14.16 15.89 16.17
N TRP A 315 14.14 14.91 17.05
CA TRP A 315 14.00 15.16 18.49
C TRP A 315 15.18 15.97 19.04
N LEU A 316 16.42 15.60 18.69
CA LEU A 316 17.60 16.33 19.14
C LEU A 316 17.56 17.79 18.66
N ILE A 317 17.12 18.02 17.42
CA ILE A 317 16.90 19.36 16.86
C ILE A 317 15.85 20.13 17.68
N VAL A 318 14.72 19.50 17.98
CA VAL A 318 13.65 20.12 18.79
C VAL A 318 14.16 20.47 20.19
N SER A 319 14.81 19.51 20.87
CA SER A 319 15.26 19.61 22.25
C SER A 319 16.38 20.65 22.44
N HIS A 320 17.33 20.74 21.49
CA HIS A 320 18.55 21.53 21.66
C HIS A 320 18.64 22.79 20.77
N GLU A 321 17.98 22.88 19.61
CA GLU A 321 17.92 24.11 18.80
C GLU A 321 16.58 24.84 19.01
N VAL A 322 15.46 24.14 18.82
CA VAL A 322 14.13 24.79 18.73
C VAL A 322 13.67 25.31 20.08
N ILE A 323 13.59 24.44 21.10
CA ILE A 323 13.11 24.80 22.44
C ILE A 323 13.92 25.97 23.05
N PRO A 324 15.27 25.95 23.03
CA PRO A 324 16.04 27.09 23.53
C PRO A 324 15.81 28.39 22.74
N ARG A 325 15.55 28.29 21.44
CA ARG A 325 15.26 29.45 20.57
C ARG A 325 13.90 30.08 20.86
N LEU A 326 12.94 29.32 21.39
CA LEU A 326 11.61 29.82 21.75
C LEU A 326 11.60 30.78 22.93
N GLY A 327 12.65 30.83 23.76
CA GLY A 327 12.81 31.82 24.82
C GLY A 327 13.00 31.22 26.21
N ARG A 328 13.20 32.08 27.21
CA ARG A 328 13.60 31.67 28.57
C ARG A 328 12.59 30.74 29.24
N ALA A 329 11.29 30.98 29.08
CA ALA A 329 10.26 30.15 29.70
C ALA A 329 10.24 28.70 29.17
N ALA A 330 10.68 28.49 27.93
CA ALA A 330 10.78 27.16 27.34
C ALA A 330 11.93 26.33 27.95
N VAL A 331 12.99 27.01 28.44
CA VAL A 331 14.18 26.38 29.03
C VAL A 331 14.04 26.21 30.54
N THR A 332 13.50 27.21 31.25
CA THR A 332 13.47 27.21 32.72
C THR A 332 12.35 26.36 33.32
N ARG A 333 11.38 25.91 32.51
CA ARG A 333 10.21 25.15 32.99
C ARG A 333 10.24 23.72 32.44
N PRO A 334 10.58 22.73 33.28
CA PRO A 334 10.72 21.35 32.84
C PRO A 334 9.49 20.80 32.11
N MET A 335 8.29 21.09 32.62
CA MET A 335 7.04 20.58 32.04
C MET A 335 6.80 21.02 30.60
N VAL A 336 7.27 22.20 30.18
CA VAL A 336 7.12 22.65 28.79
C VAL A 336 7.85 21.73 27.82
N ALA A 337 9.07 21.34 28.17
CA ALA A 337 9.85 20.44 27.34
C ALA A 337 9.35 19.00 27.39
N TRP A 338 8.78 18.56 28.52
CA TRP A 338 8.08 17.28 28.60
C TRP A 338 6.80 17.26 27.75
N THR A 339 6.03 18.36 27.70
CA THR A 339 4.90 18.48 26.76
C THR A 339 5.37 18.30 25.32
N ALA A 340 6.47 18.94 24.93
CA ALA A 340 7.05 18.76 23.59
C ALA A 340 7.50 17.31 23.34
N ALA A 341 8.12 16.66 24.33
CA ALA A 341 8.56 15.26 24.22
C ALA A 341 7.38 14.30 23.97
N PHE A 342 6.32 14.39 24.78
CA PHE A 342 5.18 13.49 24.64
C PHE A 342 4.32 13.83 23.41
N ALA A 343 4.17 15.11 23.07
CA ALA A 343 3.50 15.49 21.82
C ALA A 343 4.29 15.02 20.59
N PHE A 344 5.62 15.10 20.63
CA PHE A 344 6.48 14.55 19.58
C PHE A 344 6.25 13.05 19.39
N LEU A 345 6.35 12.26 20.47
CA LEU A 345 6.14 10.81 20.42
C LEU A 345 4.72 10.47 19.95
N ALA A 346 3.70 11.17 20.47
CA ALA A 346 2.31 10.97 20.07
C ALA A 346 2.06 11.23 18.59
N CYS A 347 2.79 12.18 17.99
CA CYS A 347 2.75 12.43 16.54
C CYS A 347 3.67 11.50 15.74
N TRP A 348 4.81 11.06 16.29
CA TRP A 348 5.76 10.23 15.54
C TRP A 348 5.27 8.79 15.37
N PHE A 349 4.80 8.19 16.46
CA PHE A 349 4.42 6.78 16.52
C PHE A 349 3.42 6.32 15.44
N PRO A 350 2.30 7.02 15.20
CA PRO A 350 1.30 6.56 14.23
C PRO A 350 1.64 6.80 12.75
N PHE A 351 2.67 7.60 12.45
CA PHE A 351 2.94 8.06 11.08
C PHE A 351 4.33 7.71 10.54
N ASN A 352 5.37 7.79 11.38
CA ASN A 352 6.76 7.87 10.91
C ASN A 352 7.59 6.60 11.22
N ASN A 353 6.96 5.44 11.33
CA ASN A 353 7.58 4.15 11.67
C ASN A 353 7.70 3.19 10.47
N GLY A 354 8.05 3.71 9.29
CA GLY A 354 8.06 2.98 8.02
C GLY A 354 9.05 3.53 6.99
N LEU A 355 8.88 3.18 5.72
CA LEU A 355 9.75 3.53 4.59
C LEU A 355 9.30 4.76 3.82
N ARG A 356 8.14 5.33 4.18
CA ARG A 356 7.57 6.50 3.53
C ARG A 356 8.45 7.76 3.68
N PRO A 357 8.24 8.84 2.89
CA PRO A 357 9.12 10.00 2.92
C PRO A 357 8.86 10.94 4.09
N GLU A 358 7.75 10.83 4.83
CA GLU A 358 7.38 11.77 5.89
C GLU A 358 8.46 11.94 6.98
N PRO A 359 9.19 10.91 7.45
CA PRO A 359 10.31 11.10 8.38
C PRO A 359 11.41 12.00 7.82
N ILE A 360 11.78 11.82 6.55
CA ILE A 360 12.82 12.61 5.86
C ILE A 360 12.33 14.04 5.65
N ILE A 361 11.07 14.21 5.24
CA ILE A 361 10.45 15.53 5.04
C ILE A 361 10.30 16.28 6.37
N CYS A 362 9.92 15.60 7.45
CA CYS A 362 9.84 16.19 8.79
C CYS A 362 11.21 16.70 9.23
N LEU A 363 12.28 15.90 9.03
CA LEU A 363 13.65 16.32 9.29
C LEU A 363 14.06 17.51 8.42
N GLY A 364 13.81 17.44 7.11
CA GLY A 364 14.14 18.48 6.15
C GLY A 364 13.43 19.81 6.44
N ALA A 365 12.14 19.78 6.79
CA ALA A 365 11.38 20.97 7.16
C ALA A 365 11.92 21.64 8.44
N LEU A 366 12.29 20.85 9.46
CA LEU A 366 12.91 21.38 10.67
C LEU A 366 14.33 21.93 10.42
N LEU A 367 15.15 21.24 9.62
CA LEU A 367 16.47 21.71 9.23
C LEU A 367 16.38 23.01 8.42
N THR A 368 15.39 23.12 7.54
CA THR A 368 15.07 24.35 6.80
C THR A 368 14.74 25.48 7.76
N TRP A 369 13.84 25.25 8.71
CA TRP A 369 13.49 26.25 9.74
C TRP A 369 14.70 26.66 10.60
N CYS A 370 15.49 25.70 11.08
CA CYS A 370 16.68 25.99 11.89
C CYS A 370 17.69 26.82 11.10
N SER A 371 17.90 26.50 9.83
CA SER A 371 18.81 27.20 8.94
C SER A 371 18.33 28.64 8.67
N VAL A 372 17.03 28.84 8.45
CA VAL A 372 16.39 30.16 8.35
C VAL A 372 16.56 30.96 9.65
N GLU A 373 16.23 30.38 10.81
CA GLU A 373 16.39 31.06 12.10
C GLU A 373 17.83 31.46 12.38
N ARG A 374 18.77 30.60 12.01
CA ARG A 374 20.19 30.86 12.15
C ARG A 374 20.65 31.96 11.20
N ALA A 375 20.19 31.98 9.95
CA ALA A 375 20.44 33.07 9.00
C ALA A 375 19.97 34.41 9.60
N ILE A 376 18.74 34.45 10.14
CA ILE A 376 18.15 35.64 10.76
C ILE A 376 18.93 36.07 12.01
N ALA A 377 19.28 35.13 12.90
CA ALA A 377 19.95 35.45 14.16
C ALA A 377 21.40 35.90 13.98
N THR A 378 22.09 35.39 12.95
CA THR A 378 23.50 35.71 12.68
C THR A 378 23.69 36.79 11.61
N GLY A 379 22.64 37.09 10.83
CA GLY A 379 22.72 37.98 9.67
C GLY A 379 23.65 37.44 8.57
N ARG A 380 23.71 36.12 8.41
CA ARG A 380 24.55 35.39 7.44
C ARG A 380 23.69 34.77 6.35
N LEU A 381 24.22 34.66 5.13
CA LEU A 381 23.48 34.15 3.97
C LEU A 381 23.78 32.69 3.64
N LEU A 382 24.91 32.14 4.09
CA LEU A 382 25.20 30.71 3.92
C LEU A 382 24.10 29.81 4.53
N PRO A 383 23.60 30.04 5.76
CA PRO A 383 22.50 29.23 6.30
C PRO A 383 21.20 29.40 5.50
N ALA A 384 20.98 30.54 4.84
CA ALA A 384 19.86 30.72 3.93
C ALA A 384 20.00 29.84 2.68
N ALA A 385 21.18 29.77 2.08
CA ALA A 385 21.45 28.88 0.95
C ALA A 385 21.27 27.41 1.32
N VAL A 386 21.74 27.00 2.52
CA VAL A 386 21.51 25.65 3.06
C VAL A 386 20.02 25.38 3.28
N ALA A 387 19.25 26.36 3.76
CA ALA A 387 17.80 26.22 3.89
C ALA A 387 17.12 25.96 2.55
N CYS A 388 17.51 26.67 1.48
CA CYS A 388 17.01 26.43 0.13
C CYS A 388 17.39 25.04 -0.39
N LEU A 389 18.63 24.59 -0.16
CA LEU A 389 19.09 23.25 -0.54
C LEU A 389 18.27 22.16 0.14
N VAL A 390 18.18 22.19 1.48
CA VAL A 390 17.43 21.19 2.25
C VAL A 390 15.94 21.23 1.90
N GLY A 391 15.37 22.41 1.70
CA GLY A 391 13.99 22.57 1.25
C GLY A 391 13.73 21.94 -0.12
N ALA A 392 14.64 22.13 -1.08
CA ALA A 392 14.55 21.53 -2.40
C ALA A 392 14.62 19.99 -2.34
N PHE A 393 15.54 19.42 -1.55
CA PHE A 393 15.62 17.97 -1.31
C PHE A 393 14.39 17.40 -0.60
N SER A 394 13.75 18.19 0.27
CA SER A 394 12.50 17.81 0.95
C SER A 394 11.35 17.72 -0.05
N ILE A 395 11.23 18.68 -0.98
CA ILE A 395 10.23 18.65 -2.06
C ILE A 395 10.47 17.45 -2.98
N ALA A 396 11.73 17.17 -3.35
CA ALA A 396 12.05 16.00 -4.16
C ALA A 396 11.97 14.65 -3.40
N ALA A 397 11.80 14.66 -2.07
CA ALA A 397 11.47 13.43 -1.35
C ALA A 397 9.99 13.06 -1.56
N GLY A 398 9.08 14.04 -1.60
CA GLY A 398 7.68 13.79 -1.91
C GLY A 398 6.82 15.06 -1.94
N PRO A 399 5.58 14.99 -2.47
CA PRO A 399 4.71 16.16 -2.62
C PRO A 399 4.41 16.91 -1.33
N THR A 400 4.42 16.24 -0.17
CA THR A 400 4.22 16.87 1.15
C THR A 400 5.42 17.74 1.57
N GLY A 401 6.56 17.64 0.87
CA GLY A 401 7.76 18.45 1.06
C GLY A 401 7.57 19.95 0.82
N VAL A 402 6.45 20.37 0.21
CA VAL A 402 6.04 21.78 0.09
C VAL A 402 5.96 22.47 1.46
N LEU A 403 5.85 21.71 2.55
CA LEU A 403 6.01 22.18 3.93
C LEU A 403 7.28 23.05 4.13
N ALA A 404 8.41 22.67 3.53
CA ALA A 404 9.66 23.41 3.67
C ALA A 404 9.57 24.82 3.05
N VAL A 405 8.72 25.01 2.03
CA VAL A 405 8.45 26.31 1.41
C VAL A 405 7.79 27.27 2.41
N ALA A 406 6.90 26.79 3.27
CA ALA A 406 6.29 27.60 4.32
C ALA A 406 7.35 28.19 5.27
N ALA A 407 8.37 27.40 5.62
CA ALA A 407 9.48 27.87 6.46
C ALA A 407 10.31 28.97 5.77
N LEU A 408 10.57 28.84 4.47
CA LEU A 408 11.27 29.85 3.67
C LEU A 408 10.45 31.15 3.56
N ILE A 409 9.15 31.06 3.27
CA ILE A 409 8.25 32.23 3.17
C ILE A 409 8.15 32.97 4.50
N ALA A 410 7.97 32.25 5.61
CA ALA A 410 7.89 32.85 6.94
C ALA A 410 9.17 33.59 7.35
N GLY A 411 10.33 33.18 6.80
CA GLY A 411 11.64 33.81 7.00
C GLY A 411 12.02 34.87 5.97
N ALA A 412 11.25 35.04 4.89
CA ALA A 412 11.67 35.81 3.71
C ALA A 412 12.02 37.27 4.02
N ARG A 413 11.14 38.00 4.73
CA ARG A 413 11.37 39.41 5.07
C ARG A 413 12.69 39.66 5.83
N PRO A 414 12.96 39.01 6.97
CA PRO A 414 14.22 39.23 7.69
C PRO A 414 15.44 38.72 6.90
N MET A 415 15.31 37.69 6.08
CA MET A 415 16.39 37.24 5.18
C MET A 415 16.72 38.27 4.10
N ILE A 416 15.70 38.88 3.46
CA ILE A 416 15.89 39.97 2.49
C ILE A 416 16.58 41.16 3.15
N MET A 417 16.21 41.49 4.39
CA MET A 417 16.89 42.57 5.13
C MET A 417 18.35 42.23 5.43
N ALA A 418 18.66 40.97 5.76
CA ALA A 418 20.03 40.51 5.93
C ALA A 418 20.82 40.59 4.61
N LEU A 419 20.21 40.20 3.49
CA LEU A 419 20.76 40.31 2.14
C LEU A 419 21.10 41.76 1.78
N ILE A 420 20.16 42.69 1.94
CA ILE A 420 20.37 44.11 1.66
C ILE A 420 21.52 44.67 2.51
N LYS A 421 21.54 44.31 3.81
CA LYS A 421 22.61 44.75 4.71
C LYS A 421 23.96 44.22 4.26
N ARG A 422 24.04 42.96 3.85
CA ARG A 422 25.29 42.32 3.38
C ARG A 422 25.78 42.89 2.06
N ALA A 423 24.88 43.09 1.10
CA ALA A 423 25.21 43.69 -0.19
C ALA A 423 25.88 45.05 0.00
N ARG A 424 25.36 45.88 0.91
CA ARG A 424 25.97 47.19 1.24
C ARG A 424 27.36 47.06 1.88
N VAL A 425 27.56 46.09 2.78
CA VAL A 425 28.88 45.85 3.40
C VAL A 425 29.92 45.44 2.34
N ILE A 426 29.55 44.58 1.39
CA ILE A 426 30.43 44.14 0.30
C ILE A 426 30.71 45.26 -0.69
N THR A 427 29.71 46.12 -0.96
CA THR A 427 29.88 47.29 -1.85
C THR A 427 30.84 48.34 -1.26
N GLY A 428 30.98 48.39 0.07
CA GLY A 428 31.84 49.35 0.76
C GLY A 428 31.41 50.80 0.55
N ASP A 429 32.37 51.72 0.46
CA ASP A 429 32.14 53.16 0.23
C ASP A 429 31.88 53.51 -1.24
N SER A 430 31.78 52.50 -2.11
CA SER A 430 31.52 52.73 -3.54
C SER A 430 30.09 53.26 -3.75
N THR A 431 29.96 54.43 -4.36
CA THR A 431 28.67 55.02 -4.76
C THR A 431 28.15 54.47 -6.10
N SER A 432 28.89 53.54 -6.72
CA SER A 432 28.54 52.96 -8.01
C SER A 432 27.33 52.04 -7.91
N ARG A 433 26.25 52.37 -8.64
CA ARG A 433 25.09 51.46 -8.81
C ARG A 433 25.49 50.10 -9.39
N HIS A 434 26.56 50.04 -10.19
CA HIS A 434 27.07 48.81 -10.77
C HIS A 434 27.71 47.90 -9.70
N ALA A 435 28.51 48.45 -8.79
CA ALA A 435 29.12 47.69 -7.69
C ALA A 435 28.07 47.09 -6.74
N LEU A 436 27.00 47.85 -6.47
CA LEU A 436 25.88 47.36 -5.67
C LEU A 436 25.12 46.22 -6.36
N ARG A 437 24.89 46.31 -7.68
CA ARG A 437 24.26 45.24 -8.48
C ARG A 437 25.08 43.96 -8.44
N TRP A 438 26.40 44.03 -8.65
CA TRP A 438 27.28 42.86 -8.58
C TRP A 438 27.34 42.24 -7.18
N SER A 439 27.28 43.07 -6.13
CA SER A 439 27.18 42.57 -4.75
C SER A 439 25.88 41.77 -4.53
N PHE A 440 24.76 42.21 -5.10
CA PHE A 440 23.52 41.41 -5.07
C PHE A 440 23.65 40.11 -5.86
N VAL A 441 24.21 40.15 -7.06
CA VAL A 441 24.43 38.96 -7.90
C VAL A 441 25.31 37.93 -7.17
N ALA A 442 26.43 38.36 -6.58
CA ALA A 442 27.36 37.49 -5.86
C ALA A 442 26.72 36.81 -4.64
N LEU A 443 25.71 37.43 -4.02
CA LEU A 443 25.00 36.88 -2.86
C LEU A 443 23.79 36.02 -3.26
N ILE A 444 23.09 36.36 -4.34
CA ILE A 444 21.90 35.64 -4.80
C ILE A 444 22.27 34.40 -5.61
N ALA A 445 23.33 34.46 -6.44
CA ALA A 445 23.70 33.36 -7.32
C ALA A 445 23.97 32.03 -6.58
N PRO A 446 24.71 31.98 -5.45
CA PRO A 446 24.88 30.74 -4.69
C PRO A 446 23.59 30.23 -4.03
N ILE A 447 22.65 31.12 -3.67
CA ILE A 447 21.35 30.72 -3.12
C ILE A 447 20.50 30.08 -4.21
N LEU A 448 20.48 30.66 -5.41
CA LEU A 448 19.80 30.09 -6.57
C LEU A 448 20.41 28.74 -6.97
N ALA A 449 21.74 28.65 -7.02
CA ALA A 449 22.45 27.40 -7.31
C ALA A 449 22.11 26.31 -6.28
N ALA A 450 22.04 26.66 -4.99
CA ALA A 450 21.63 25.73 -3.94
C ALA A 450 20.17 25.28 -4.07
N GLY A 451 19.26 26.19 -4.41
CA GLY A 451 17.83 25.87 -4.61
C GLY A 451 17.57 25.02 -5.87
N SER A 452 18.35 25.20 -6.93
CA SER A 452 18.23 24.42 -8.17
C SER A 452 19.08 23.14 -8.18
N PHE A 453 19.90 22.89 -7.16
CA PHE A 453 20.80 21.73 -7.07
C PHE A 453 20.07 20.39 -7.30
N VAL A 454 18.83 20.28 -6.80
CA VAL A 454 18.03 19.06 -6.88
C VAL A 454 17.73 18.63 -8.33
N VAL A 455 17.78 19.55 -9.29
CA VAL A 455 17.61 19.25 -10.73
C VAL A 455 18.67 18.27 -11.21
N PHE A 456 19.92 18.36 -10.72
CA PHE A 456 20.98 17.42 -11.08
C PHE A 456 20.73 16.01 -10.55
N VAL A 457 20.08 15.88 -9.40
CA VAL A 457 19.73 14.59 -8.79
C VAL A 457 18.57 13.96 -9.55
N VAL A 458 17.50 14.73 -9.75
CA VAL A 458 16.26 14.27 -10.39
C VAL A 458 16.48 13.89 -11.86
N PHE A 459 17.16 14.73 -12.62
CA PHE A 459 17.37 14.53 -14.06
C PHE A 459 18.73 13.91 -14.38
N SER A 460 19.34 13.19 -13.42
CA SER A 460 20.57 12.44 -13.62
C SER A 460 20.39 11.42 -14.75
N ASN A 461 19.41 10.53 -14.63
CA ASN A 461 19.09 9.53 -15.65
C ASN A 461 17.86 9.95 -16.47
N LEU A 462 16.83 10.50 -15.83
CA LEU A 462 15.59 10.90 -16.51
C LEU A 462 15.76 12.10 -17.48
N THR A 463 14.91 12.15 -18.52
CA THR A 463 14.79 13.29 -19.44
C THR A 463 13.61 14.20 -19.09
N LEU A 464 13.59 15.42 -19.61
CA LEU A 464 12.47 16.34 -19.38
C LEU A 464 11.18 15.82 -20.05
N ARG A 465 11.29 15.23 -21.25
CA ARG A 465 10.14 14.70 -21.98
C ARG A 465 9.52 13.51 -21.25
N SER A 466 10.34 12.52 -20.87
CA SER A 466 9.89 11.35 -20.10
C SER A 466 9.20 11.76 -18.80
N PHE A 467 9.75 12.76 -18.07
CA PHE A 467 9.09 13.31 -16.89
C PHE A 467 7.73 13.95 -17.19
N SER A 468 7.66 14.79 -18.23
CA SER A 468 6.42 15.50 -18.57
C SER A 468 5.29 14.54 -18.99
N GLU A 469 5.61 13.51 -19.76
CA GLU A 469 4.64 12.49 -20.19
C GLU A 469 4.18 11.64 -19.02
N ALA A 470 5.10 11.14 -18.20
CA ALA A 470 4.79 10.39 -16.99
C ALA A 470 3.90 11.20 -16.03
N SER A 471 4.22 12.49 -15.81
CA SER A 471 3.43 13.37 -14.93
C SER A 471 2.03 13.66 -15.49
N SER A 472 1.91 13.84 -16.81
CA SER A 472 0.62 14.06 -17.48
C SER A 472 -0.27 12.82 -17.33
N MET A 473 0.27 11.64 -17.66
CA MET A 473 -0.41 10.36 -17.53
C MET A 473 -0.82 10.07 -16.09
N LYS A 474 0.08 10.22 -15.10
CA LYS A 474 -0.26 10.02 -13.68
C LYS A 474 -1.39 10.93 -13.20
N THR A 475 -1.44 12.16 -13.71
CA THR A 475 -2.50 13.11 -13.38
C THR A 475 -3.83 12.73 -14.04
N ALA A 476 -3.80 12.25 -15.29
CA ALA A 476 -4.97 11.81 -16.02
C ALA A 476 -5.58 10.51 -15.44
N LEU A 477 -4.76 9.51 -15.13
CA LEU A 477 -5.19 8.24 -14.53
C LEU A 477 -5.54 8.36 -13.04
N GLY A 478 -4.87 9.25 -12.33
CA GLY A 478 -5.04 9.44 -10.89
C GLY A 478 -4.64 8.23 -10.03
N PRO A 479 -5.04 8.24 -8.74
CA PRO A 479 -5.90 9.24 -8.11
C PRO A 479 -5.18 10.59 -7.92
N SER A 480 -5.71 11.64 -8.55
CA SER A 480 -5.23 13.02 -8.42
C SER A 480 -6.42 13.92 -8.06
N MET A 481 -6.47 14.36 -6.81
CA MET A 481 -7.54 15.19 -6.29
C MET A 481 -7.20 16.68 -6.42
N ASN A 482 -8.24 17.46 -6.71
CA ASN A 482 -8.14 18.92 -6.74
C ASN A 482 -7.94 19.53 -5.35
N TRP A 483 -7.47 20.77 -5.32
CA TRP A 483 -7.17 21.48 -4.08
C TRP A 483 -8.39 21.58 -3.15
N TYR A 484 -9.58 21.83 -3.70
CA TYR A 484 -10.83 21.96 -2.95
C TYR A 484 -11.32 20.63 -2.33
N ASN A 485 -10.75 19.48 -2.71
CA ASN A 485 -11.07 18.17 -2.10
C ASN A 485 -10.30 17.89 -0.80
N GLU A 486 -9.61 18.89 -0.22
CA GLU A 486 -8.86 18.73 1.03
C GLU A 486 -9.71 18.24 2.21
N LEU A 487 -11.01 18.51 2.22
CA LEU A 487 -11.92 17.99 3.23
C LEU A 487 -11.87 16.45 3.33
N GLY A 488 -11.65 15.75 2.21
CA GLY A 488 -11.52 14.29 2.19
C GLY A 488 -10.45 13.75 3.16
N ARG A 489 -9.35 14.48 3.34
CA ARG A 489 -8.29 14.12 4.31
C ARG A 489 -8.81 14.08 5.74
N TYR A 490 -9.63 15.06 6.09
CA TYR A 490 -10.19 15.18 7.44
C TYR A 490 -11.37 14.23 7.62
N SER A 491 -12.16 13.97 6.58
CA SER A 491 -13.19 12.93 6.61
C SER A 491 -12.58 11.56 6.89
N ALA A 492 -11.48 11.19 6.20
CA ALA A 492 -10.75 9.95 6.46
C ALA A 492 -10.18 9.89 7.89
N LEU A 493 -9.75 11.02 8.47
CA LEU A 493 -9.26 11.09 9.85
C LEU A 493 -10.35 10.77 10.90
N PHE A 494 -11.62 10.98 10.55
CA PHE A 494 -12.77 10.69 11.42
C PHE A 494 -13.54 9.42 11.03
N ALA A 495 -13.10 8.71 9.98
CA ALA A 495 -13.63 7.40 9.64
C ALA A 495 -13.32 6.37 10.74
N PHE A 496 -14.19 5.36 10.91
CA PHE A 496 -13.98 4.25 11.84
C PHE A 496 -13.07 3.20 11.18
N SER A 497 -11.80 3.54 11.00
CA SER A 497 -10.81 2.71 10.30
C SER A 497 -9.40 2.96 10.84
N ALA A 498 -8.39 2.27 10.30
CA ALA A 498 -6.99 2.53 10.60
C ALA A 498 -6.54 3.96 10.23
N ASP A 499 -7.15 4.57 9.20
CA ASP A 499 -6.84 5.96 8.82
C ASP A 499 -7.35 6.99 9.83
N GLY A 500 -8.41 6.65 10.55
CA GLY A 500 -9.00 7.43 11.62
C GLY A 500 -8.80 6.82 13.01
N SER A 501 -7.67 6.16 13.25
CA SER A 501 -7.38 5.54 14.54
C SER A 501 -7.18 6.56 15.66
N ILE A 502 -7.28 6.10 16.92
CA ILE A 502 -7.11 6.93 18.12
C ILE A 502 -5.79 7.72 18.06
N ALA A 503 -4.69 7.06 17.71
CA ALA A 503 -3.36 7.66 17.68
C ALA A 503 -3.27 8.76 16.61
N ARG A 504 -3.78 8.51 15.40
CA ARG A 504 -3.79 9.50 14.31
C ARG A 504 -4.66 10.72 14.65
N ARG A 505 -5.87 10.50 15.17
CA ARG A 505 -6.78 11.57 15.61
C ARG A 505 -6.15 12.44 16.68
N PHE A 506 -5.62 11.81 17.73
CA PHE A 506 -5.04 12.54 18.86
C PHE A 506 -3.87 13.43 18.42
N ALA A 507 -2.95 12.90 17.59
CA ALA A 507 -1.81 13.65 17.08
C ALA A 507 -2.22 14.94 16.35
N VAL A 508 -3.17 14.83 15.42
CA VAL A 508 -3.65 15.97 14.62
C VAL A 508 -4.45 16.94 15.47
N LEU A 509 -5.36 16.45 16.32
CA LEU A 509 -6.17 17.30 17.20
C LEU A 509 -5.32 18.06 18.23
N ALA A 510 -4.29 17.42 18.79
CA ALA A 510 -3.36 18.07 19.71
C ALA A 510 -2.56 19.17 19.02
N MET A 511 -2.12 18.95 17.77
CA MET A 511 -1.46 19.96 16.96
C MET A 511 -2.39 21.15 16.66
N ILE A 512 -3.62 20.89 16.22
CA ILE A 512 -4.61 21.93 15.92
C ILE A 512 -4.96 22.73 17.19
N LEU A 513 -5.15 22.06 18.33
CA LEU A 513 -5.36 22.72 19.61
C LEU A 513 -4.16 23.61 19.97
N GLY A 514 -2.94 23.11 19.81
CA GLY A 514 -1.72 23.87 20.01
C GLY A 514 -1.64 25.10 19.13
N LEU A 515 -2.07 24.99 17.86
CA LEU A 515 -2.12 26.08 16.89
C LEU A 515 -3.11 27.16 17.33
N VAL A 516 -4.35 26.76 17.60
CA VAL A 516 -5.46 27.66 17.95
C VAL A 516 -5.15 28.42 19.24
N VAL A 517 -4.68 27.73 20.29
CA VAL A 517 -4.37 28.37 21.58
C VAL A 517 -3.19 29.33 21.45
N SER A 518 -2.13 28.92 20.74
CA SER A 518 -0.97 29.79 20.51
C SER A 518 -1.33 31.03 19.69
N ALA A 519 -2.10 30.86 18.62
CA ALA A 519 -2.59 31.96 17.78
C ALA A 519 -3.52 32.90 18.56
N ALA A 520 -4.47 32.38 19.33
CA ALA A 520 -5.40 33.19 20.13
C ALA A 520 -4.66 34.08 21.15
N VAL A 521 -3.64 33.54 21.84
CA VAL A 521 -2.83 34.34 22.78
C VAL A 521 -1.96 35.36 22.03
N LEU A 522 -1.38 35.00 20.88
CA LEU A 522 -0.63 35.94 20.06
C LEU A 522 -1.49 37.09 19.54
N ILE A 523 -2.71 36.84 19.08
CA ILE A 523 -3.66 37.87 18.63
C ILE A 523 -4.07 38.75 19.81
N ARG A 524 -4.42 38.15 20.96
CA ARG A 524 -4.90 38.89 22.13
C ARG A 524 -3.83 39.74 22.81
N LYS A 525 -2.60 39.24 22.93
CA LYS A 525 -1.53 39.87 23.73
C LYS A 525 -0.37 40.40 22.90
N ASN A 526 -0.40 40.27 21.57
CA ASN A 526 0.70 40.52 20.64
C ASN A 526 1.99 39.70 20.87
N ARG A 527 2.11 38.99 22.01
CA ARG A 527 3.21 38.12 22.40
C ARG A 527 2.75 37.09 23.42
N ILE A 528 3.43 35.95 23.47
CA ILE A 528 3.27 34.98 24.55
C ILE A 528 4.35 35.29 25.61
N PRO A 529 3.99 35.66 26.86
CA PRO A 529 4.94 35.97 27.92
C PRO A 529 5.98 34.86 28.12
N GLY A 530 7.25 35.26 28.25
CA GLY A 530 8.37 34.32 28.43
C GLY A 530 8.90 33.67 27.14
N THR A 531 8.29 33.95 25.98
CA THR A 531 8.77 33.51 24.66
C THR A 531 9.42 34.63 23.85
N ALA A 532 10.27 34.27 22.89
CA ALA A 532 10.83 35.17 21.90
C ALA A 532 9.82 35.41 20.77
N ILE A 533 9.41 36.67 20.55
CA ILE A 533 8.32 37.03 19.61
C ILE A 533 8.54 36.51 18.19
N GLY A 534 9.75 36.68 17.64
CA GLY A 534 10.06 36.33 16.25
C GLY A 534 9.90 34.84 15.95
N PRO A 535 10.69 33.96 16.62
CA PRO A 535 10.62 32.52 16.41
C PRO A 535 9.23 31.94 16.67
N THR A 536 8.58 32.36 17.77
CA THR A 536 7.23 31.89 18.13
C THR A 536 6.20 32.21 17.05
N ARG A 537 6.18 33.46 16.54
CA ARG A 537 5.26 33.85 15.45
C ARG A 537 5.53 33.06 14.17
N ARG A 538 6.81 32.80 13.84
CA ARG A 538 7.15 32.03 12.64
C ARG A 538 6.74 30.57 12.76
N ILE A 539 6.95 29.89 13.88
CA ILE A 539 6.46 28.50 14.04
C ILE A 539 4.95 28.43 13.86
N VAL A 540 4.19 29.30 14.53
CA VAL A 540 2.71 29.34 14.41
C VAL A 540 2.29 29.62 12.96
N ALA A 541 2.92 30.59 12.29
CA ALA A 541 2.63 30.92 10.90
C ALA A 541 3.00 29.79 9.93
N ILE A 542 4.14 29.11 10.17
CA ILE A 542 4.56 27.96 9.37
C ILE A 542 3.54 26.85 9.52
N THR A 543 3.18 26.42 10.73
CA THR A 543 2.16 25.38 10.92
C THR A 543 0.86 25.71 10.17
N PHE A 544 0.38 26.95 10.26
CA PHE A 544 -0.83 27.38 9.55
C PHE A 544 -0.66 27.34 8.02
N ALA A 545 0.39 27.99 7.48
CA ALA A 545 0.65 28.01 6.03
C ALA A 545 0.87 26.61 5.46
N SER A 546 1.42 25.71 6.26
CA SER A 546 1.67 24.32 5.91
C SER A 546 0.40 23.50 5.77
N LEU A 547 -0.59 23.71 6.65
CA LEU A 547 -1.92 23.11 6.51
C LEU A 547 -2.60 23.62 5.23
N VAL A 548 -2.40 24.89 4.87
CA VAL A 548 -2.90 25.45 3.60
C VAL A 548 -2.16 24.83 2.40
N PHE A 549 -0.83 24.65 2.47
CA PHE A 549 -0.10 24.04 1.37
C PHE A 549 -0.39 22.56 1.17
N LEU A 550 -0.77 21.84 2.22
CA LEU A 550 -1.20 20.45 2.13
C LEU A 550 -2.43 20.27 1.21
N MET A 551 -3.22 21.33 1.04
CA MET A 551 -4.33 21.40 0.10
C MET A 551 -3.92 21.10 -1.35
N PHE A 552 -2.69 21.45 -1.74
CA PHE A 552 -2.17 21.28 -3.11
C PHE A 552 -1.52 19.92 -3.38
N THR A 553 -1.46 19.02 -2.39
CA THR A 553 -0.94 17.67 -2.64
C THR A 553 -1.95 16.86 -3.45
N PRO A 554 -1.57 16.15 -4.52
CA PRO A 554 -2.50 15.38 -5.34
C PRO A 554 -3.30 14.33 -4.56
N THR A 555 -2.70 13.71 -3.54
CA THR A 555 -3.34 12.68 -2.70
C THR A 555 -3.66 13.20 -1.29
N LYS A 556 -4.85 12.83 -0.77
CA LYS A 556 -5.45 13.41 0.45
C LYS A 556 -5.51 12.43 1.64
N TRP A 557 -4.42 11.73 1.90
CA TRP A 557 -4.35 10.73 2.97
C TRP A 557 -4.01 11.27 4.36
N THR A 558 -4.42 10.55 5.41
CA THR A 558 -4.18 10.98 6.80
C THR A 558 -2.72 10.78 7.25
N HIS A 559 -2.00 9.81 6.66
CA HIS A 559 -0.60 9.57 6.99
C HIS A 559 0.33 10.76 6.66
N HIS A 560 -0.08 11.66 5.75
CA HIS A 560 0.69 12.87 5.44
C HIS A 560 0.88 13.79 6.66
N PHE A 561 0.05 13.68 7.70
CA PHE A 561 0.23 14.47 8.93
C PHE A 561 1.54 14.14 9.67
N GLY A 562 2.21 13.03 9.35
CA GLY A 562 3.53 12.68 9.88
C GLY A 562 4.61 13.74 9.68
N VAL A 563 4.52 14.55 8.61
CA VAL A 563 5.48 15.64 8.34
C VAL A 563 5.49 16.72 9.42
N PHE A 564 4.41 16.82 10.20
CA PHE A 564 4.27 17.84 11.23
C PHE A 564 4.88 17.44 12.58
N ALA A 565 5.31 16.19 12.80
CA ALA A 565 5.68 15.68 14.13
C ALA A 565 6.69 16.59 14.87
N GLY A 566 7.72 17.06 14.17
CA GLY A 566 8.73 17.97 14.72
C GLY A 566 8.19 19.37 15.06
N ILE A 567 7.35 19.93 14.19
CA ILE A 567 6.74 21.26 14.39
C ILE A 567 5.64 21.20 15.47
N ALA A 568 4.86 20.13 15.50
CA ALA A 568 3.82 19.87 16.50
C ALA A 568 4.41 19.82 17.92
N ALA A 569 5.60 19.23 18.09
CA ALA A 569 6.33 19.25 19.35
C ALA A 569 6.67 20.66 19.81
N ALA A 570 7.20 21.50 18.90
CA ALA A 570 7.52 22.90 19.20
C ALA A 570 6.25 23.71 19.52
N LEU A 571 5.17 23.46 18.79
CA LEU A 571 3.87 24.09 18.99
C LEU A 571 3.23 23.70 20.33
N ALA A 572 3.36 22.43 20.73
CA ALA A 572 2.90 21.96 22.03
C ALA A 572 3.66 22.63 23.19
N ALA A 573 4.98 22.87 23.04
CA ALA A 573 5.73 23.68 23.99
C ALA A 573 5.21 25.13 24.06
N ILE A 574 4.95 25.77 22.91
CA ILE A 574 4.39 27.13 22.86
C ILE A 574 3.01 27.16 23.53
N ALA A 575 2.14 26.20 23.23
CA ALA A 575 0.81 26.07 23.82
C ALA A 575 0.86 25.86 25.33
N ALA A 576 1.79 25.04 25.84
CA ALA A 576 2.01 24.87 27.27
C ALA A 576 2.45 26.16 27.96
N ILE A 577 3.33 26.95 27.34
CA ILE A 577 3.71 28.27 27.87
C ILE A 577 2.53 29.23 27.81
N ALA A 578 1.77 29.23 26.71
CA ALA A 578 0.59 30.06 26.51
C ALA A 578 -0.49 29.75 27.54
N ALA A 579 -0.66 28.47 27.92
CA ALA A 579 -1.65 28.02 28.89
C ALA A 579 -1.23 28.11 30.36
N SER A 580 0.05 28.39 30.63
CA SER A 580 0.55 28.53 32.00
C SER A 580 -0.07 29.73 32.74
N GLN A 581 -0.10 29.67 34.08
CA GLN A 581 -0.62 30.76 34.93
C GLN A 581 0.02 32.13 34.68
N GLN A 582 1.29 32.18 34.27
CA GLN A 582 1.96 33.45 33.94
C GLN A 582 1.48 34.06 32.62
N SER A 583 0.93 33.25 31.72
CA SER A 583 0.41 33.69 30.42
C SER A 583 -1.12 33.83 30.45
N MET A 584 -1.84 32.96 31.15
CA MET A 584 -3.28 32.99 31.37
C MET A 584 -3.60 33.06 32.86
N HIS A 585 -3.78 34.28 33.38
CA HIS A 585 -4.07 34.51 34.80
C HIS A 585 -5.45 33.96 35.21
N SER A 586 -6.49 34.26 34.42
CA SER A 586 -7.88 33.85 34.71
C SER A 586 -8.00 32.33 34.87
N ARG A 587 -8.48 31.90 36.05
CA ARG A 587 -8.74 30.47 36.34
C ARG A 587 -9.72 29.87 35.34
N ARG A 588 -10.75 30.62 34.97
CA ARG A 588 -11.73 30.25 33.93
C ARG A 588 -11.04 29.79 32.65
N ASN A 589 -10.14 30.59 32.08
CA ASN A 589 -9.49 30.28 30.81
C ASN A 589 -8.55 29.07 30.90
N ARG A 590 -7.89 28.88 32.04
CA ARG A 590 -7.08 27.67 32.30
C ARG A 590 -7.96 26.42 32.39
N THR A 591 -9.11 26.50 33.06
CA THR A 591 -10.09 25.41 33.11
C THR A 591 -10.67 25.09 31.74
N LEU A 592 -10.98 26.11 30.92
CA LEU A 592 -11.41 25.93 29.53
C LEU A 592 -10.35 25.20 28.70
N PHE A 593 -9.08 25.52 28.88
CA PHE A 593 -7.99 24.79 28.21
C PHE A 593 -7.93 23.32 28.65
N CYS A 594 -8.05 23.03 29.95
CA CYS A 594 -8.14 21.66 30.45
C CYS A 594 -9.35 20.91 29.85
N ALA A 595 -10.52 21.56 29.78
CA ALA A 595 -11.71 21.00 29.17
C ALA A 595 -11.47 20.67 27.69
N LEU A 596 -10.89 21.59 26.92
CA LEU A 596 -10.55 21.37 25.51
C LEU A 596 -9.56 20.19 25.32
N VAL A 597 -8.56 20.05 26.19
CA VAL A 597 -7.63 18.91 26.16
C VAL A 597 -8.38 17.59 26.38
N LEU A 598 -9.29 17.52 27.36
CA LEU A 598 -10.11 16.34 27.58
C LEU A 598 -11.10 16.08 26.45
N PHE A 599 -11.67 17.13 25.86
CA PHE A 599 -12.58 17.03 24.71
C PHE A 599 -11.90 16.38 23.51
N ILE A 600 -10.71 16.85 23.12
CA ILE A 600 -9.97 16.24 22.00
C ILE A 600 -9.50 14.82 22.34
N GLY A 601 -9.18 14.53 23.60
CA GLY A 601 -8.90 13.18 24.06
C GLY A 601 -10.12 12.28 23.87
N GLY A 602 -11.27 12.71 24.40
CA GLY A 602 -12.53 11.99 24.24
C GLY A 602 -12.89 11.73 22.78
N LEU A 603 -12.75 12.74 21.91
CA LEU A 603 -12.99 12.63 20.48
C LEU A 603 -12.01 11.68 19.77
N ALA A 604 -10.75 11.61 20.20
CA ALA A 604 -9.79 10.65 19.67
C ALA A 604 -10.17 9.21 20.06
N PHE A 605 -10.57 8.99 21.31
CA PHE A 605 -10.94 7.68 21.86
C PHE A 605 -12.30 7.13 21.39
N THR A 606 -13.03 7.84 20.51
CA THR A 606 -14.17 7.28 19.77
C THR A 606 -13.76 6.50 18.52
N GLY A 607 -12.49 6.58 18.10
CA GLY A 607 -11.95 5.74 17.03
C GLY A 607 -11.52 4.36 17.53
N PRO A 608 -11.24 3.41 16.63
CA PRO A 608 -10.63 2.14 16.99
C PRO A 608 -9.13 2.29 17.25
N ASN A 609 -8.54 1.39 18.04
CA ASN A 609 -7.08 1.28 18.18
C ASN A 609 -6.49 0.45 17.03
N SER A 610 -6.83 0.81 15.81
CA SER A 610 -6.50 0.06 14.61
C SER A 610 -5.24 0.59 13.92
N TYR A 611 -4.52 -0.29 13.24
CA TYR A 611 -3.39 0.00 12.38
C TYR A 611 -3.56 -0.74 11.04
N TYR A 612 -2.71 -0.47 10.07
CA TYR A 612 -2.91 -1.01 8.74
C TYR A 612 -2.58 -2.52 8.67
N TYR A 613 -3.45 -3.30 8.01
CA TYR A 613 -3.28 -4.71 7.71
C TYR A 613 -2.77 -5.54 8.92
N TYR A 614 -1.71 -6.34 8.76
CA TYR A 614 -1.15 -7.21 9.79
C TYR A 614 -0.59 -6.47 11.01
N SER A 615 -0.38 -5.15 10.93
CA SER A 615 0.10 -4.37 12.07
C SER A 615 -0.98 -4.19 13.16
N SER A 616 -2.24 -4.53 12.85
CA SER A 616 -3.35 -4.52 13.81
C SER A 616 -3.56 -5.85 14.54
N TRP A 617 -2.91 -6.93 14.13
CA TRP A 617 -3.17 -8.26 14.68
C TRP A 617 -2.71 -8.38 16.13
N GLY A 618 -3.61 -8.87 16.99
CA GLY A 618 -3.40 -8.94 18.44
C GLY A 618 -3.59 -7.61 19.17
N MET A 619 -3.80 -6.50 18.47
CA MET A 619 -3.93 -5.17 19.08
C MET A 619 -5.21 -5.07 19.92
N PRO A 620 -5.12 -4.71 21.22
CA PRO A 620 -6.30 -4.46 22.04
C PRO A 620 -7.17 -3.35 21.44
N TRP A 621 -8.48 -3.61 21.34
CA TRP A 621 -9.47 -2.73 20.70
C TRP A 621 -9.16 -2.38 19.24
N GLY A 622 -8.54 -3.29 18.49
CA GLY A 622 -8.21 -3.09 17.07
C GLY A 622 -9.41 -2.87 16.13
N ILE A 623 -10.59 -3.39 16.50
CA ILE A 623 -11.84 -3.32 15.71
C ILE A 623 -13.00 -2.65 16.47
N GLN A 624 -12.75 -2.13 17.67
CA GLN A 624 -13.78 -1.59 18.56
C GLN A 624 -13.27 -0.35 19.30
N GLN A 625 -14.19 0.40 19.92
CA GLN A 625 -13.80 1.52 20.78
C GLN A 625 -13.21 1.01 22.11
N VAL A 626 -12.38 1.84 22.75
CA VAL A 626 -11.75 1.48 24.03
C VAL A 626 -12.77 1.50 25.17
N THR A 627 -12.93 0.36 25.83
CA THR A 627 -13.80 0.18 26.98
C THR A 627 -13.01 -0.28 28.21
N ILE A 628 -13.35 0.26 29.38
CA ILE A 628 -12.77 -0.12 30.68
C ILE A 628 -13.93 -0.35 31.66
N GLY A 629 -14.08 -1.58 32.17
CA GLY A 629 -15.19 -1.94 33.07
C GLY A 629 -16.58 -1.72 32.44
N GLY A 630 -16.72 -1.95 31.14
CA GLY A 630 -17.97 -1.71 30.38
C GLY A 630 -18.22 -0.24 29.99
N LEU A 631 -17.43 0.72 30.49
CA LEU A 631 -17.55 2.13 30.15
C LEU A 631 -16.66 2.50 28.97
N MET A 632 -17.21 3.22 27.98
CA MET A 632 -16.45 3.74 26.85
C MET A 632 -15.55 4.90 27.30
N LEU A 633 -14.23 4.75 27.16
CA LEU A 633 -13.27 5.73 27.66
C LEU A 633 -13.43 7.10 26.98
N GLY A 634 -13.77 7.11 25.68
CA GLY A 634 -14.09 8.34 24.94
C GLY A 634 -15.23 9.13 25.59
N SER A 635 -16.32 8.45 25.96
CA SER A 635 -17.47 9.05 26.64
C SER A 635 -17.11 9.58 28.02
N VAL A 636 -16.31 8.83 28.80
CA VAL A 636 -15.85 9.28 30.12
C VAL A 636 -15.05 10.58 30.02
N LEU A 637 -14.13 10.68 29.05
CA LEU A 637 -13.35 11.90 28.80
C LEU A 637 -14.24 13.07 28.34
N LEU A 638 -15.26 12.81 27.51
CA LEU A 638 -16.24 13.82 27.10
C LEU A 638 -17.08 14.34 28.27
N TYR A 639 -17.56 13.46 29.16
CA TYR A 639 -18.29 13.87 30.36
C TYR A 639 -17.39 14.63 31.35
N ALA A 640 -16.13 14.22 31.50
CA ALA A 640 -15.16 14.96 32.30
C ALA A 640 -14.87 16.36 31.71
N SER A 641 -14.77 16.47 30.37
CA SER A 641 -14.69 17.76 29.69
C SER A 641 -15.92 18.63 29.97
N LEU A 642 -17.13 18.07 29.86
CA LEU A 642 -18.38 18.79 30.17
C LEU A 642 -18.40 19.29 31.62
N ALA A 643 -17.99 18.45 32.58
CA ALA A 643 -17.87 18.86 33.98
C ALA A 643 -16.89 20.04 34.15
N LEU A 644 -15.74 20.03 33.48
CA LEU A 644 -14.81 21.16 33.49
C LEU A 644 -15.37 22.42 32.80
N LEU A 645 -16.20 22.28 31.76
CA LEU A 645 -16.91 23.41 31.16
C LEU A 645 -17.91 24.03 32.15
N LEU A 646 -18.64 23.21 32.90
CA LEU A 646 -19.54 23.69 33.97
C LEU A 646 -18.75 24.41 35.08
N VAL A 647 -17.59 23.89 35.46
CA VAL A 647 -16.68 24.56 36.41
C VAL A 647 -16.15 25.88 35.85
N ALA A 648 -15.79 25.91 34.56
CA ALA A 648 -15.37 27.14 33.89
C ALA A 648 -16.51 28.17 33.82
N LEU A 649 -17.75 27.73 33.55
CA LEU A 649 -18.94 28.57 33.57
C LEU A 649 -19.21 29.12 34.99
N TRP A 650 -19.03 28.30 36.02
CA TRP A 650 -19.12 28.75 37.40
C TRP A 650 -18.05 29.81 37.73
N PHE A 651 -16.80 29.60 37.30
CA PHE A 651 -15.75 30.62 37.42
C PHE A 651 -16.10 31.89 36.64
N HIS A 652 -16.72 31.78 35.47
CA HIS A 652 -17.16 32.93 34.69
C HIS A 652 -18.17 33.79 35.47
N PHE A 653 -19.14 33.17 36.14
CA PHE A 653 -20.12 33.89 36.96
C PHE A 653 -19.54 34.42 38.28
N ARG A 654 -18.49 33.78 38.85
CA ARG A 654 -17.83 34.24 40.09
C ARG A 654 -16.74 35.29 39.88
N GLU A 655 -16.18 35.42 38.67
CA GLU A 655 -15.08 36.33 38.35
C GLU A 655 -15.36 37.80 38.73
N PRO A 656 -16.59 38.36 38.54
CA PRO A 656 -16.92 39.71 39.00
C PRO A 656 -16.87 39.90 40.53
N PHE A 657 -17.11 38.84 41.31
CA PHE A 657 -17.22 38.91 42.78
C PHE A 657 -15.92 38.56 43.51
N THR A 658 -15.06 37.73 42.90
CA THR A 658 -13.87 37.15 43.55
C THR A 658 -12.54 37.57 42.92
N GLY A 659 -12.61 38.35 41.83
CA GLY A 659 -11.44 38.73 41.03
C GLY A 659 -10.93 37.59 40.13
N THR A 660 -9.97 37.92 39.25
CA THR A 660 -9.46 37.00 38.21
C THR A 660 -8.57 35.88 38.75
N ASP A 661 -8.02 36.05 39.96
CA ASP A 661 -7.33 35.05 40.76
C ASP A 661 -7.57 35.43 42.24
N PRO A 662 -8.38 34.70 43.04
CA PRO A 662 -8.52 35.02 44.45
C PRO A 662 -7.14 34.87 45.08
N HIS A 663 -6.59 35.99 45.54
CA HIS A 663 -5.32 36.03 46.23
C HIS A 663 -5.35 35.00 47.38
N SER A 664 -4.30 34.19 47.48
CA SER A 664 -3.85 33.64 48.76
C SER A 664 -3.26 34.78 49.59
N ALA A 665 -4.07 35.79 49.87
CA ALA A 665 -3.81 36.84 50.84
C ALA A 665 -5.00 36.78 51.79
N ASP A 666 -4.81 36.03 52.86
CA ASP A 666 -5.56 36.26 54.08
C ASP A 666 -5.29 37.72 54.50
N PRO A 667 -6.28 38.61 54.56
CA PRO A 667 -6.08 40.00 54.98
C PRO A 667 -5.74 40.13 56.48
N HIS A 668 -5.68 39.03 57.24
CA HIS A 668 -5.48 39.05 58.69
C HIS A 668 -4.11 38.59 59.21
N VAL A 669 -3.07 38.50 58.38
CA VAL A 669 -1.69 38.30 58.86
C VAL A 669 -0.80 39.47 58.47
N THR A 670 -0.98 40.58 59.16
CA THR A 670 0.10 41.54 59.41
C THR A 670 0.94 40.97 60.55
N ASP A 671 2.27 40.92 60.35
CA ASP A 671 3.31 40.43 61.28
C ASP A 671 3.61 38.92 61.22
N ALA A 672 4.33 38.50 60.18
CA ALA A 672 5.18 37.32 60.27
C ALA A 672 6.51 37.55 59.52
N ASP A 673 7.59 37.33 60.27
CA ASP A 673 9.01 37.47 59.97
C ASP A 673 9.44 36.90 58.59
N PRO A 674 10.23 37.61 57.75
CA PRO A 674 10.71 37.14 56.44
C PRO A 674 11.64 35.92 56.47
N LYS A 675 11.92 35.34 57.64
CA LYS A 675 12.84 34.21 57.84
C LYS A 675 12.21 32.93 58.41
N ALA A 676 10.88 32.85 58.52
CA ALA A 676 10.25 31.59 58.91
C ALA A 676 10.31 30.58 57.73
N PRO A 677 10.84 29.36 57.91
CA PRO A 677 10.76 28.34 56.87
C PRO A 677 9.29 27.99 56.68
N VAL A 678 8.74 28.27 55.51
CA VAL A 678 7.43 27.76 55.12
C VAL A 678 7.55 26.24 55.10
N ASP A 679 6.95 25.61 56.10
CA ASP A 679 6.94 24.17 56.27
C ASP A 679 6.14 23.53 55.13
N THR A 680 6.82 23.29 54.02
CA THR A 680 6.25 22.69 52.79
C THR A 680 6.17 21.17 52.90
N SER A 681 6.50 20.59 54.06
CA SER A 681 6.61 19.16 54.32
C SER A 681 5.25 18.42 54.33
N GLU A 682 4.12 19.10 54.61
CA GLU A 682 2.80 18.47 54.70
C GLU A 682 1.91 18.54 53.43
N GLN A 683 2.43 19.02 52.30
CA GLN A 683 1.68 18.90 51.04
C GLN A 683 1.74 17.46 50.52
N ARG A 684 0.74 16.66 50.91
CA ARG A 684 0.56 15.27 50.46
C ARG A 684 0.78 15.16 48.95
N TRP A 685 1.56 14.15 48.54
CA TRP A 685 2.06 13.96 47.18
C TRP A 685 0.98 14.05 46.09
N TYR A 686 -0.25 13.63 46.37
CA TYR A 686 -1.37 13.71 45.42
C TYR A 686 -1.81 15.15 45.12
N ARG A 687 -1.75 16.09 46.07
CA ARG A 687 -2.08 17.51 45.80
C ARG A 687 -1.06 18.15 44.86
N ARG A 688 0.23 17.80 45.01
CA ARG A 688 1.30 18.22 44.10
C ARG A 688 1.09 17.62 42.70
N LEU A 689 0.69 16.35 42.62
CA LEU A 689 0.35 15.70 41.36
C LEU A 689 -0.84 16.39 40.66
N PHE A 690 -1.97 16.60 41.34
CA PHE A 690 -3.13 17.29 40.76
C PHE A 690 -2.80 18.72 40.32
N ALA A 691 -2.00 19.46 41.10
CA ALA A 691 -1.55 20.79 40.71
C ALA A 691 -0.66 20.75 39.46
N SER A 692 0.21 19.74 39.32
CA SER A 692 1.03 19.55 38.13
C SER A 692 0.22 19.18 36.89
N VAL A 693 -0.79 18.31 37.04
CA VAL A 693 -1.72 17.92 35.97
C VAL A 693 -2.53 19.12 35.49
N ALA A 694 -3.07 19.91 36.40
CA ALA A 694 -3.79 21.13 36.08
C ALA A 694 -2.89 22.20 35.41
N ALA A 695 -1.58 22.19 35.70
CA ALA A 695 -0.62 23.12 35.11
C ALA A 695 -0.16 22.72 33.70
N ALA A 696 -0.23 21.42 33.35
CA ALA A 696 0.23 20.89 32.06
C ALA A 696 -0.67 19.77 31.52
N PRO A 697 -2.00 19.98 31.35
CA PRO A 697 -2.95 18.91 31.04
C PRO A 697 -2.61 18.19 29.72
N LEU A 698 -2.14 18.93 28.71
CA LEU A 698 -1.73 18.36 27.43
C LEU A 698 -0.53 17.41 27.55
N ALA A 699 0.41 17.69 28.46
CA ALA A 699 1.57 16.82 28.67
C ALA A 699 1.16 15.45 29.21
N TYR A 700 0.28 15.44 30.21
CA TYR A 700 -0.20 14.21 30.85
C TYR A 700 -1.10 13.40 29.93
N LEU A 701 -1.99 14.04 29.16
CA LEU A 701 -2.81 13.32 28.20
C LEU A 701 -1.96 12.74 27.05
N ALA A 702 -1.01 13.52 26.51
CA ALA A 702 -0.09 13.01 25.49
C ALA A 702 0.78 11.86 26.02
N MET A 703 1.29 11.96 27.26
CA MET A 703 2.01 10.88 27.93
C MET A 703 1.13 9.63 28.07
N ALA A 704 -0.12 9.77 28.51
CA ALA A 704 -1.05 8.66 28.64
C ALA A 704 -1.32 7.97 27.29
N VAL A 705 -1.50 8.74 26.21
CA VAL A 705 -1.70 8.20 24.86
C VAL A 705 -0.43 7.51 24.33
N VAL A 706 0.76 8.03 24.62
CA VAL A 706 2.04 7.39 24.26
C VAL A 706 2.22 6.06 25.01
N VAL A 707 1.94 6.06 26.31
CA VAL A 707 2.00 4.84 27.15
C VAL A 707 0.96 3.82 26.68
N PHE A 708 -0.27 4.26 26.38
CA PHE A 708 -1.32 3.41 25.80
C PHE A 708 -0.86 2.75 24.50
N GLN A 709 -0.26 3.50 23.57
CA GLN A 709 0.27 2.95 22.33
C GLN A 709 1.37 1.91 22.58
N ILE A 710 2.34 2.18 23.46
CA ILE A 710 3.41 1.23 23.79
C ILE A 710 2.84 -0.04 24.41
N ILE A 711 1.96 0.08 25.40
CA ILE A 711 1.37 -1.06 26.09
C ILE A 711 0.58 -1.92 25.09
N THR A 712 -0.30 -1.30 24.29
CA THR A 712 -1.13 -2.04 23.34
C THR A 712 -0.29 -2.73 22.25
N ALA A 713 0.81 -2.12 21.80
CA ALA A 713 1.78 -2.75 20.90
C ALA A 713 2.52 -3.95 21.55
N ILE A 714 2.87 -3.86 22.84
CA ILE A 714 3.42 -5.01 23.58
C ILE A 714 2.38 -6.14 23.66
N PHE A 715 1.12 -5.82 23.99
CA PHE A 715 0.04 -6.80 24.04
C PHE A 715 -0.24 -7.44 22.68
N ALA A 716 -0.06 -6.72 21.57
CA ALA A 716 -0.13 -7.32 20.24
C ALA A 716 0.89 -8.47 20.08
N GLY A 717 2.13 -8.27 20.55
CA GLY A 717 3.14 -9.33 20.57
C GLY A 717 2.84 -10.48 21.54
N ILE A 718 2.18 -10.19 22.67
CA ILE A 718 1.78 -11.22 23.66
C ILE A 718 0.62 -12.07 23.14
N HIS A 719 -0.45 -11.43 22.66
CA HIS A 719 -1.64 -12.11 22.13
C HIS A 719 -1.30 -12.96 20.89
N GLN A 720 -0.34 -12.51 20.08
CA GLN A 720 0.15 -13.23 18.89
C GLN A 720 1.54 -13.83 19.11
N SER A 721 1.80 -14.34 20.32
CA SER A 721 3.11 -14.87 20.70
C SER A 721 3.44 -16.22 20.08
N SER A 722 2.44 -17.01 19.69
CA SER A 722 2.62 -18.27 18.95
C SER A 722 2.62 -18.05 17.42
N SER A 723 1.90 -17.04 16.94
CA SER A 723 1.69 -16.72 15.52
C SER A 723 2.61 -15.60 14.99
N TYR A 724 2.19 -14.87 13.97
CA TYR A 724 2.83 -13.67 13.44
C TYR A 724 2.37 -12.40 14.16
N SER A 725 3.34 -11.55 14.50
CA SER A 725 3.11 -10.16 14.87
C SER A 725 4.35 -9.33 14.54
N VAL A 726 4.18 -8.01 14.38
CA VAL A 726 5.30 -7.10 14.11
C VAL A 726 6.40 -7.20 15.18
N PRO A 727 6.10 -7.17 16.51
CA PRO A 727 7.13 -7.35 17.53
C PRO A 727 7.89 -8.67 17.41
N ARG A 728 7.17 -9.79 17.22
CA ARG A 728 7.76 -11.12 17.13
C ARG A 728 8.63 -11.28 15.89
N SER A 729 8.14 -10.79 14.74
CA SER A 729 8.87 -10.78 13.47
C SER A 729 10.18 -9.99 13.58
N ASN A 730 10.13 -8.77 14.14
CA ASN A 730 11.33 -7.95 14.31
C ASN A 730 12.34 -8.56 15.28
N LEU A 731 11.89 -9.18 16.38
CA LEU A 731 12.77 -9.90 17.31
C LEU A 731 13.40 -11.14 16.66
N ALA A 732 12.64 -11.90 15.87
CA ALA A 732 13.15 -13.04 15.12
C ALA A 732 14.17 -12.62 14.05
N ALA A 733 13.94 -11.49 13.38
CA ALA A 733 14.87 -10.94 12.40
C ALA A 733 16.24 -10.58 13.02
N VAL A 734 16.25 -10.02 14.23
CA VAL A 734 17.51 -9.77 14.97
C VAL A 734 18.23 -11.08 15.31
N ALA A 735 17.49 -12.18 15.49
CA ALA A 735 18.04 -13.52 15.69
C ALA A 735 18.41 -14.25 14.37
N GLY A 736 18.39 -13.56 13.22
CA GLY A 736 18.77 -14.12 11.92
C GLY A 736 17.65 -14.83 11.16
N LYS A 737 16.37 -14.63 11.55
CA LYS A 737 15.19 -15.17 10.84
C LYS A 737 14.36 -14.02 10.24
N PRO A 738 14.75 -13.46 9.09
CA PRO A 738 14.19 -12.22 8.58
C PRO A 738 12.89 -12.40 7.77
N CYS A 739 12.43 -13.63 7.50
CA CYS A 739 11.38 -13.91 6.52
C CYS A 739 9.95 -13.62 6.98
N GLY A 740 9.78 -13.13 8.21
CA GLY A 740 8.53 -12.55 8.68
C GLY A 740 7.37 -13.54 8.65
N MET A 741 6.35 -13.25 7.84
CA MET A 741 5.13 -14.05 7.75
C MET A 741 5.33 -15.35 6.95
N ALA A 742 6.34 -15.43 6.08
CA ALA A 742 6.60 -16.63 5.29
C ALA A 742 6.90 -17.87 6.17
N ASP A 743 7.55 -17.68 7.32
CA ASP A 743 7.85 -18.72 8.31
C ASP A 743 6.64 -19.05 9.22
N LYS A 744 5.48 -18.42 8.98
CA LYS A 744 4.28 -18.50 9.82
C LYS A 744 3.01 -18.86 9.05
N VAL A 745 3.06 -18.88 7.73
CA VAL A 745 1.97 -19.36 6.89
C VAL A 745 2.25 -20.81 6.55
N TRP A 746 1.33 -21.68 6.96
CA TRP A 746 1.26 -23.06 6.48
C TRP A 746 0.62 -23.11 5.11
N VAL A 747 1.16 -23.95 4.24
CA VAL A 747 0.68 -24.20 2.88
C VAL A 747 0.43 -25.70 2.72
N GLU A 748 -0.76 -26.04 2.25
CA GLU A 748 -1.12 -27.39 1.81
C GLU A 748 -0.77 -27.51 0.33
N SER A 749 0.43 -28.02 0.02
CA SER A 749 0.95 -28.07 -1.37
C SER A 749 0.16 -29.00 -2.29
N ASP A 750 -0.43 -30.07 -1.75
CA ASP A 750 -1.29 -31.01 -2.48
C ASP A 750 -2.52 -31.36 -1.61
N PRO A 751 -3.69 -30.74 -1.87
CA PRO A 751 -4.89 -30.97 -1.09
C PRO A 751 -5.63 -32.28 -1.39
N ASN A 752 -5.21 -33.03 -2.41
CA ASN A 752 -5.85 -34.30 -2.78
C ASN A 752 -5.23 -35.48 -2.02
N ARG A 753 -3.97 -35.37 -1.59
CA ARG A 753 -3.20 -36.47 -1.01
C ARG A 753 -3.78 -37.03 0.29
N ASP A 754 -4.26 -36.14 1.16
CA ASP A 754 -4.60 -36.45 2.56
C ASP A 754 -6.12 -36.39 2.81
N MET A 755 -6.94 -36.55 1.75
CA MET A 755 -8.39 -36.70 1.85
C MET A 755 -8.75 -37.92 2.69
N LEU A 756 -9.66 -37.75 3.66
CA LEU A 756 -10.05 -38.87 4.51
C LEU A 756 -10.84 -39.90 3.71
N ARG A 757 -10.61 -41.18 4.02
CA ARG A 757 -11.31 -42.29 3.39
C ARG A 757 -12.54 -42.67 4.22
N PRO A 758 -13.65 -43.07 3.58
CA PRO A 758 -14.80 -43.57 4.30
C PRO A 758 -14.43 -44.84 5.07
N VAL A 759 -15.07 -45.05 6.23
CA VAL A 759 -14.98 -46.27 7.02
C VAL A 759 -15.64 -47.41 6.25
N ASP A 760 -16.88 -47.20 5.80
CA ASP A 760 -17.59 -48.17 4.96
C ASP A 760 -17.24 -47.98 3.48
N SER A 761 -16.28 -48.77 2.99
CA SER A 761 -15.85 -48.74 1.59
C SER A 761 -16.90 -49.23 0.59
N SER A 762 -18.05 -49.76 1.05
CA SER A 762 -19.13 -50.21 0.16
C SER A 762 -20.08 -49.07 -0.28
N GLN A 763 -19.95 -47.88 0.32
CA GLN A 763 -20.77 -46.73 -0.05
C GLN A 763 -20.34 -46.12 -1.38
N ALA A 764 -21.28 -45.99 -2.31
CA ALA A 764 -21.03 -45.36 -3.62
C ALA A 764 -20.88 -43.83 -3.52
N ASN A 765 -21.55 -43.18 -2.56
CA ASN A 765 -21.42 -41.75 -2.29
C ASN A 765 -21.29 -41.49 -0.79
N PRO A 766 -20.09 -41.63 -0.21
CA PRO A 766 -19.89 -41.42 1.23
C PRO A 766 -20.21 -40.00 1.70
N LEU A 767 -20.05 -38.99 0.84
CA LEU A 767 -20.41 -37.61 1.17
C LEU A 767 -21.95 -37.44 1.29
N GLY A 768 -22.71 -38.16 0.47
CA GLY A 768 -24.18 -38.22 0.54
C GLY A 768 -24.72 -39.12 1.65
N GLY A 769 -23.88 -39.81 2.41
CA GLY A 769 -24.29 -40.64 3.55
C GLY A 769 -24.82 -42.02 3.18
N PRO A 770 -25.16 -42.84 4.20
CA PRO A 770 -25.66 -44.18 4.01
C PRO A 770 -27.02 -44.17 3.32
N ALA A 771 -27.29 -45.20 2.52
CA ALA A 771 -28.61 -45.39 1.91
C ALA A 771 -29.69 -45.54 2.99
N PRO A 772 -30.88 -44.95 2.83
CA PRO A 772 -31.97 -45.09 3.78
C PRO A 772 -32.34 -46.57 3.97
N ALA A 773 -32.53 -46.97 5.24
CA ALA A 773 -33.19 -48.24 5.52
C ALA A 773 -34.63 -48.22 4.96
N PRO A 774 -35.20 -49.36 4.54
CA PRO A 774 -36.56 -49.41 4.03
C PRO A 774 -37.56 -48.80 5.03
N GLY A 775 -38.23 -47.70 4.64
CA GLY A 775 -39.20 -46.99 5.48
C GLY A 775 -38.63 -45.91 6.41
N ALA A 776 -37.32 -45.65 6.38
CA ALA A 776 -36.68 -44.53 7.08
C ALA A 776 -36.48 -43.32 6.17
N SER A 777 -36.47 -42.11 6.75
CA SER A 777 -36.07 -40.90 6.03
C SER A 777 -34.59 -40.99 5.64
N PRO A 778 -34.20 -40.46 4.46
CA PRO A 778 -32.81 -40.45 4.04
C PRO A 778 -31.96 -39.58 4.96
N ALA A 779 -30.73 -40.01 5.22
CA ALA A 779 -29.72 -39.24 5.95
C ALA A 779 -29.36 -37.93 5.24
N THR A 780 -29.53 -37.91 3.91
CA THR A 780 -29.33 -36.74 3.06
C THR A 780 -30.57 -36.46 2.22
N SER A 781 -31.08 -35.23 2.27
CA SER A 781 -32.21 -34.71 1.50
C SER A 781 -31.94 -33.27 1.07
N GLY A 782 -32.33 -32.87 -0.13
CA GLY A 782 -32.14 -31.49 -0.62
C GLY A 782 -30.71 -31.14 -1.06
N PHE A 783 -29.72 -32.00 -0.83
CA PHE A 783 -28.36 -31.85 -1.39
C PHE A 783 -28.23 -32.62 -2.70
N SER A 784 -27.54 -32.04 -3.69
CA SER A 784 -27.22 -32.70 -4.97
C SER A 784 -25.80 -32.39 -5.46
N PRO A 785 -25.22 -33.22 -6.35
CA PRO A 785 -23.88 -32.96 -6.90
C PRO A 785 -23.75 -31.64 -7.67
N ASN A 786 -24.82 -31.17 -8.30
CA ASN A 786 -24.87 -29.90 -9.05
C ASN A 786 -25.62 -28.80 -8.29
N GLY A 787 -25.83 -28.96 -6.97
CA GLY A 787 -26.44 -27.95 -6.11
C GLY A 787 -25.47 -26.84 -5.73
N VAL A 788 -24.75 -26.29 -6.71
CA VAL A 788 -23.70 -25.28 -6.55
C VAL A 788 -23.97 -24.16 -7.56
N PRO A 789 -24.03 -22.88 -7.15
CA PRO A 789 -24.10 -21.77 -8.08
C PRO A 789 -22.87 -21.72 -8.99
N THR A 790 -23.05 -21.27 -10.23
CA THR A 790 -21.94 -21.06 -11.17
C THR A 790 -21.04 -19.88 -10.78
N ASP A 791 -21.59 -18.88 -10.08
CA ASP A 791 -20.87 -17.72 -9.57
C ASP A 791 -20.94 -17.65 -8.04
N LEU A 792 -19.77 -17.63 -7.40
CA LEU A 792 -19.57 -17.55 -5.95
C LEU A 792 -18.75 -16.30 -5.60
N ALA A 793 -19.11 -15.15 -6.17
CA ALA A 793 -18.44 -13.87 -5.90
C ALA A 793 -18.67 -13.38 -4.46
N SER A 794 -17.58 -13.19 -3.72
CA SER A 794 -17.52 -12.40 -2.50
C SER A 794 -17.07 -10.98 -2.83
N THR A 795 -17.68 -9.98 -2.18
CA THR A 795 -17.41 -8.56 -2.47
C THR A 795 -17.03 -7.80 -1.22
N ALA A 796 -16.07 -6.89 -1.36
CA ALA A 796 -15.75 -5.91 -0.35
C ALA A 796 -16.71 -4.70 -0.42
N SER A 797 -16.85 -3.95 0.67
CA SER A 797 -17.61 -2.70 0.64
C SER A 797 -16.96 -1.66 -0.28
N GLU A 798 -17.75 -0.87 -0.99
CA GLU A 798 -17.24 0.23 -1.83
C GLU A 798 -16.32 1.20 -1.06
N GLY A 799 -16.67 1.47 0.21
CA GLY A 799 -15.87 2.33 1.09
C GLY A 799 -14.43 1.83 1.34
N SER A 800 -14.18 0.52 1.21
CA SER A 800 -12.85 -0.07 1.37
C SER A 800 -11.87 0.37 0.27
N LEU A 801 -12.38 0.73 -0.93
CA LEU A 801 -11.57 1.20 -2.05
C LEU A 801 -11.01 2.61 -1.83
N GLY A 802 -11.52 3.35 -0.83
CA GLY A 802 -11.08 4.69 -0.49
C GLY A 802 -11.16 5.64 -1.68
N VAL A 803 -10.01 6.16 -2.13
CA VAL A 803 -9.95 7.12 -3.25
C VAL A 803 -10.31 6.52 -4.61
N LEU A 804 -10.40 5.19 -4.72
CA LEU A 804 -10.78 4.47 -5.94
C LEU A 804 -12.26 4.06 -5.97
N SER A 805 -13.07 4.46 -4.98
CA SER A 805 -14.49 4.08 -4.93
C SER A 805 -15.26 4.49 -6.19
N GLY A 806 -14.90 5.61 -6.80
CA GLY A 806 -15.49 6.07 -8.07
C GLY A 806 -15.33 5.11 -9.25
N ASN A 807 -14.35 4.20 -9.21
CA ASN A 807 -14.13 3.23 -10.29
C ASN A 807 -15.21 2.15 -10.35
N VAL A 808 -15.96 1.93 -9.26
CA VAL A 808 -17.06 0.94 -9.19
C VAL A 808 -18.15 1.25 -10.21
N TRP A 809 -18.34 2.53 -10.55
CA TRP A 809 -19.30 2.96 -11.57
C TRP A 809 -18.91 2.52 -12.98
N ALA A 810 -17.61 2.33 -13.26
CA ALA A 810 -17.12 1.87 -14.54
C ALA A 810 -17.07 0.34 -14.61
N ASP A 811 -16.65 -0.31 -13.52
CA ASP A 811 -16.62 -1.76 -13.41
C ASP A 811 -16.94 -2.20 -11.97
N PRO A 812 -18.16 -2.70 -11.69
CA PRO A 812 -18.52 -3.20 -10.36
C PRO A 812 -17.69 -4.42 -9.92
N LYS A 813 -17.10 -5.19 -10.84
CA LYS A 813 -16.32 -6.40 -10.52
C LYS A 813 -15.04 -6.08 -9.76
N ILE A 814 -14.61 -4.82 -9.70
CA ILE A 814 -13.44 -4.41 -8.88
C ILE A 814 -13.65 -4.62 -7.38
N LEU A 815 -14.91 -4.79 -6.94
CA LEU A 815 -15.24 -5.12 -5.55
C LEU A 815 -15.00 -6.59 -5.21
N ASN A 816 -14.78 -7.45 -6.21
CA ASN A 816 -14.54 -8.87 -6.01
C ASN A 816 -13.27 -9.07 -5.16
N SER A 817 -13.42 -9.80 -4.05
CA SER A 817 -12.36 -10.09 -3.09
C SER A 817 -11.89 -11.55 -3.10
N ASN A 818 -12.44 -12.39 -4.00
CA ASN A 818 -12.11 -13.81 -4.09
C ASN A 818 -10.61 -14.05 -4.32
N PRO A 819 -10.01 -15.03 -3.64
CA PRO A 819 -8.78 -15.67 -4.11
C PRO A 819 -8.96 -16.33 -5.49
N GLY A 820 -7.86 -16.53 -6.23
CA GLY A 820 -7.88 -17.19 -7.53
C GLY A 820 -8.56 -18.57 -7.50
N GLY A 821 -9.46 -18.84 -8.45
CA GLY A 821 -10.16 -20.12 -8.58
C GLY A 821 -11.25 -20.42 -7.53
N THR A 822 -11.58 -19.49 -6.63
CA THR A 822 -12.61 -19.74 -5.59
C THR A 822 -14.00 -19.18 -5.94
N GLY A 823 -14.16 -18.58 -7.11
CA GLY A 823 -15.39 -17.94 -7.59
C GLY A 823 -16.42 -18.88 -8.23
N GLY A 824 -16.22 -20.19 -8.19
CA GLY A 824 -17.10 -21.14 -8.88
C GLY A 824 -16.75 -21.30 -10.35
N GLY A 825 -17.65 -21.88 -11.11
CA GLY A 825 -17.50 -22.22 -12.52
C GLY A 825 -18.03 -23.63 -12.83
N GLU A 826 -17.97 -24.00 -14.10
CA GLU A 826 -18.37 -25.33 -14.58
C GLU A 826 -17.20 -26.05 -15.25
N LEU A 827 -17.16 -27.37 -15.07
CA LEU A 827 -16.21 -28.29 -15.69
C LEU A 827 -16.78 -28.81 -17.01
N PRO A 828 -15.94 -29.05 -18.02
CA PRO A 828 -16.38 -29.65 -19.28
C PRO A 828 -16.76 -31.14 -19.12
N GLU A 829 -16.15 -31.84 -18.15
CA GLU A 829 -16.43 -33.24 -17.85
C GLU A 829 -16.92 -33.41 -16.41
N PRO A 830 -17.92 -34.28 -16.15
CA PRO A 830 -18.39 -34.54 -14.80
C PRO A 830 -17.33 -35.21 -13.92
N GLY A 831 -17.26 -34.80 -12.65
CA GLY A 831 -16.42 -35.40 -11.61
C GLY A 831 -16.95 -36.74 -11.08
N VAL A 832 -16.34 -37.21 -9.97
CA VAL A 832 -16.51 -38.56 -9.42
C VAL A 832 -17.96 -38.94 -9.07
N ASN A 833 -18.78 -37.98 -8.65
CA ASN A 833 -20.20 -38.17 -8.35
C ASN A 833 -21.15 -37.53 -9.37
N GLY A 834 -20.64 -37.21 -10.56
CA GLY A 834 -21.41 -36.58 -11.65
C GLY A 834 -21.58 -35.07 -11.53
N SER A 835 -20.87 -34.41 -10.60
CA SER A 835 -20.87 -32.95 -10.49
C SER A 835 -20.12 -32.30 -11.65
N THR A 836 -20.64 -31.19 -12.14
CA THR A 836 -19.99 -30.31 -13.13
C THR A 836 -19.45 -29.04 -12.49
N ALA A 837 -19.51 -28.89 -11.16
CA ALA A 837 -19.01 -27.69 -10.50
C ALA A 837 -17.47 -27.66 -10.50
N ALA A 838 -16.88 -26.50 -10.84
CA ALA A 838 -15.45 -26.28 -10.73
C ALA A 838 -15.02 -26.26 -9.25
N LEU A 839 -14.02 -27.08 -8.92
CA LEU A 839 -13.49 -27.18 -7.56
C LEU A 839 -12.33 -26.20 -7.31
N PRO A 840 -12.22 -25.63 -6.11
CA PRO A 840 -11.17 -24.69 -5.74
C PRO A 840 -9.85 -25.43 -5.41
N PHE A 841 -8.79 -24.66 -5.16
CA PHE A 841 -7.59 -25.15 -4.49
C PHE A 841 -6.81 -26.28 -5.18
N PHE A 842 -6.98 -26.49 -6.48
CA PHE A 842 -6.46 -27.68 -7.18
C PHE A 842 -7.05 -29.01 -6.68
N LEU A 843 -8.24 -29.00 -6.07
CA LEU A 843 -8.97 -30.23 -5.80
C LEU A 843 -9.33 -30.91 -7.12
N ASP A 844 -9.00 -32.19 -7.23
CA ASP A 844 -9.22 -33.00 -8.41
C ASP A 844 -10.68 -33.49 -8.44
N PRO A 845 -11.50 -33.05 -9.42
CA PRO A 845 -12.90 -33.46 -9.51
C PRO A 845 -13.08 -34.95 -9.79
N THR A 846 -12.05 -35.64 -10.30
CA THR A 846 -12.11 -37.08 -10.56
C THR A 846 -11.99 -37.93 -9.29
N THR A 847 -11.56 -37.33 -8.18
CA THR A 847 -11.42 -38.01 -6.88
C THR A 847 -12.21 -37.36 -5.75
N THR A 848 -12.57 -36.07 -5.88
CA THR A 848 -13.26 -35.31 -4.83
C THR A 848 -14.74 -35.12 -5.17
N PRO A 849 -15.67 -35.77 -4.44
CA PRO A 849 -17.09 -35.50 -4.61
C PRO A 849 -17.48 -34.16 -4.01
N VAL A 850 -18.55 -33.56 -4.53
CA VAL A 850 -19.17 -32.34 -3.99
C VAL A 850 -20.67 -32.52 -3.85
N MET A 851 -21.26 -31.95 -2.81
CA MET A 851 -22.71 -31.94 -2.59
C MET A 851 -23.11 -30.55 -2.12
N GLY A 852 -24.15 -29.96 -2.71
CA GLY A 852 -24.67 -28.67 -2.25
C GLY A 852 -26.19 -28.57 -2.23
N SER A 853 -26.71 -27.67 -1.41
CA SER A 853 -28.15 -27.43 -1.20
C SER A 853 -28.75 -26.39 -2.16
N TYR A 854 -27.94 -25.70 -2.97
CA TYR A 854 -28.45 -24.64 -3.84
C TYR A 854 -29.37 -25.19 -4.92
N SER A 855 -30.50 -24.51 -5.14
CA SER A 855 -31.46 -24.78 -6.20
C SER A 855 -32.03 -23.49 -6.76
N LYS A 856 -31.89 -23.26 -8.06
CA LYS A 856 -32.42 -22.05 -8.70
C LYS A 856 -33.95 -21.99 -8.71
N PHE A 857 -34.62 -23.14 -8.65
CA PHE A 857 -36.06 -23.24 -8.91
C PHE A 857 -36.86 -23.66 -7.68
N ASP A 858 -36.34 -24.58 -6.89
CA ASP A 858 -37.04 -25.20 -5.76
C ASP A 858 -36.14 -25.21 -4.53
N GLN A 859 -36.20 -24.14 -3.75
CA GLN A 859 -35.54 -24.06 -2.44
C GLN A 859 -36.34 -24.90 -1.44
N VAL A 860 -35.70 -25.93 -0.89
CA VAL A 860 -36.30 -26.89 0.05
C VAL A 860 -35.40 -27.03 1.27
N PRO A 861 -35.94 -27.34 2.46
CA PRO A 861 -35.10 -27.67 3.60
C PRO A 861 -34.16 -28.82 3.25
N ALA A 862 -32.86 -28.57 3.34
CA ALA A 862 -31.83 -29.52 2.99
C ALA A 862 -31.09 -30.00 4.24
N ARG A 863 -30.81 -31.29 4.32
CA ARG A 863 -30.10 -31.93 5.43
C ARG A 863 -29.12 -32.93 4.85
N LEU A 864 -27.93 -33.00 5.41
CA LEU A 864 -26.90 -33.95 4.99
C LEU A 864 -26.25 -34.54 6.24
N THR A 865 -26.19 -35.86 6.31
CA THR A 865 -25.33 -36.59 7.25
C THR A 865 -24.46 -37.50 6.42
N SER A 866 -23.17 -37.19 6.34
CA SER A 866 -22.23 -38.00 5.57
C SER A 866 -22.01 -39.36 6.22
N GLY A 867 -21.36 -40.27 5.49
CA GLY A 867 -20.78 -41.46 6.08
C GLY A 867 -19.61 -41.11 7.02
N TRP A 868 -19.14 -42.10 7.78
CA TRP A 868 -18.00 -41.93 8.67
C TRP A 868 -16.69 -41.95 7.88
N TYR A 869 -15.78 -41.02 8.17
CA TYR A 869 -14.45 -40.90 7.60
C TYR A 869 -13.39 -41.27 8.63
N ALA A 870 -12.56 -42.27 8.33
CA ALA A 870 -11.55 -42.78 9.24
C ALA A 870 -10.39 -41.80 9.41
N LEU A 871 -10.02 -41.49 10.65
CA LEU A 871 -8.81 -40.71 10.92
C LEU A 871 -7.56 -41.59 10.81
N PRO A 872 -6.47 -41.13 10.16
CA PRO A 872 -5.22 -41.88 10.10
C PRO A 872 -4.58 -41.96 11.48
N LYS A 873 -3.85 -43.04 11.80
CA LYS A 873 -3.26 -43.25 13.14
C LYS A 873 -2.44 -42.07 13.70
N ASN A 874 -1.81 -41.29 12.83
CA ASN A 874 -0.98 -40.14 13.17
C ASN A 874 -1.69 -38.79 13.00
N TRP A 875 -3.03 -38.76 12.99
CA TRP A 875 -3.79 -37.53 12.74
C TRP A 875 -3.48 -36.41 13.74
N ARG A 876 -3.12 -36.75 14.98
CA ARG A 876 -2.71 -35.79 16.03
C ARG A 876 -1.38 -35.11 15.78
N ASP A 877 -0.48 -35.73 15.02
CA ASP A 877 0.82 -35.14 14.71
C ASP A 877 0.68 -34.02 13.66
N ARG A 878 -0.50 -33.92 13.04
CA ARG A 878 -0.86 -32.91 12.04
C ARG A 878 -1.71 -31.85 12.70
N PRO A 879 -1.50 -30.55 12.44
CA PRO A 879 -2.10 -29.49 13.25
C PRO A 879 -3.56 -29.15 12.89
N LEU A 880 -4.08 -29.66 11.77
CA LEU A 880 -5.34 -29.18 11.20
C LEU A 880 -6.19 -30.32 10.63
N LEU A 881 -7.48 -30.29 10.93
CA LEU A 881 -8.54 -30.96 10.17
C LEU A 881 -9.31 -29.88 9.40
N THR A 882 -9.53 -30.11 8.11
CA THR A 882 -10.14 -29.12 7.22
C THR A 882 -11.07 -29.76 6.18
N MET A 883 -11.99 -28.97 5.64
CA MET A 883 -12.80 -29.35 4.48
C MET A 883 -13.10 -28.10 3.66
N SER A 884 -13.24 -28.24 2.34
CA SER A 884 -13.61 -27.12 1.48
C SER A 884 -15.13 -26.96 1.45
N VAL A 885 -15.59 -25.73 1.63
CA VAL A 885 -17.00 -25.35 1.72
C VAL A 885 -17.26 -24.12 0.86
N ALA A 886 -18.49 -23.98 0.36
CA ALA A 886 -18.99 -22.72 -0.21
C ALA A 886 -20.40 -22.43 0.32
N GLY A 887 -20.85 -21.19 0.09
CA GLY A 887 -22.18 -20.74 0.46
C GLY A 887 -22.24 -19.84 1.70
N GLU A 888 -23.40 -19.25 1.90
CA GLU A 888 -23.72 -18.31 2.97
C GLU A 888 -24.59 -18.99 4.02
N TYR A 889 -23.96 -19.46 5.11
CA TYR A 889 -24.64 -20.17 6.19
C TYR A 889 -24.06 -19.77 7.55
N ASP A 890 -24.81 -20.03 8.62
CA ASP A 890 -24.36 -19.81 9.98
C ASP A 890 -23.58 -21.04 10.47
N ASN A 891 -22.45 -20.87 11.16
CA ASN A 891 -21.56 -21.98 11.47
C ASN A 891 -22.23 -23.21 12.13
N PRO A 892 -23.22 -23.07 13.05
CA PRO A 892 -23.91 -24.23 13.63
C PRO A 892 -24.69 -25.09 12.61
N ASN A 893 -24.83 -24.63 11.37
CA ASN A 893 -25.47 -25.37 10.29
C ASN A 893 -24.52 -26.37 9.62
N VAL A 894 -23.22 -26.35 9.92
CA VAL A 894 -22.23 -27.36 9.48
C VAL A 894 -21.39 -27.79 10.66
N MET A 895 -21.68 -28.98 11.16
CA MET A 895 -21.04 -29.59 12.34
C MET A 895 -20.20 -30.80 11.93
N LEU A 896 -19.18 -31.08 12.72
CA LEU A 896 -18.39 -32.31 12.63
C LEU A 896 -18.71 -33.21 13.83
N GLU A 897 -19.35 -34.33 13.58
CA GLU A 897 -19.51 -35.38 14.58
C GLU A 897 -18.28 -36.28 14.60
N TYR A 898 -17.94 -36.80 15.78
CA TYR A 898 -16.81 -37.69 15.98
C TYR A 898 -17.20 -38.92 16.81
N THR A 899 -16.46 -40.02 16.62
CA THR A 899 -16.65 -41.28 17.36
C THR A 899 -15.34 -41.80 17.92
N ALA A 900 -15.41 -42.56 19.02
CA ALA A 900 -14.31 -43.31 19.61
C ALA A 900 -14.48 -44.83 19.41
N ASP A 901 -15.52 -45.24 18.69
CA ASP A 901 -15.81 -46.65 18.45
C ASP A 901 -14.68 -47.29 17.61
N PRO A 902 -14.31 -48.56 17.88
CA PRO A 902 -13.20 -49.21 17.21
C PRO A 902 -13.53 -49.50 15.74
N ILE A 903 -12.58 -49.19 14.84
CA ILE A 903 -12.72 -49.39 13.40
C ILE A 903 -11.87 -50.58 12.95
N GLY A 904 -12.51 -51.55 12.29
CA GLY A 904 -11.88 -52.67 11.61
C GLY A 904 -12.17 -52.68 10.10
N PRO A 905 -11.60 -53.62 9.33
CA PRO A 905 -11.75 -53.68 7.87
C PRO A 905 -13.20 -53.85 7.38
N ASP A 906 -14.06 -54.48 8.19
CA ASP A 906 -15.45 -54.78 7.84
C ASP A 906 -16.47 -53.87 8.57
N THR A 907 -16.00 -52.85 9.29
CA THR A 907 -16.87 -51.92 10.03
C THR A 907 -17.79 -51.17 9.09
N LYS A 908 -19.08 -51.16 9.40
CA LYS A 908 -20.10 -50.39 8.68
C LYS A 908 -20.46 -49.14 9.44
N ASP A 909 -20.98 -48.14 8.72
CA ASP A 909 -21.39 -46.88 9.34
C ASP A 909 -22.47 -47.04 10.41
N ALA A 910 -23.32 -48.06 10.28
CA ALA A 910 -24.36 -48.39 11.25
C ALA A 910 -23.81 -48.98 12.56
N ASP A 911 -22.55 -49.45 12.57
CA ASP A 911 -21.88 -49.97 13.76
C ASP A 911 -21.28 -48.86 14.64
N LEU A 912 -21.21 -47.62 14.12
CA LEU A 912 -20.56 -46.48 14.76
C LEU A 912 -21.59 -45.49 15.31
N THR A 913 -21.34 -45.03 16.53
CA THR A 913 -22.17 -44.06 17.24
C THR A 913 -21.43 -42.76 17.46
N ALA A 914 -22.13 -41.63 17.34
CA ALA A 914 -21.54 -40.33 17.61
C ALA A 914 -21.27 -40.19 19.12
N ALA A 915 -20.00 -39.92 19.47
CA ALA A 915 -19.58 -39.65 20.83
C ALA A 915 -19.76 -38.16 21.19
N GLY A 916 -19.71 -37.28 20.18
CA GLY A 916 -19.95 -35.84 20.32
C GLY A 916 -19.87 -35.13 18.97
N GLU A 917 -20.05 -33.81 19.01
CA GLU A 917 -20.00 -32.93 17.84
C GLU A 917 -19.19 -31.67 18.13
N THR A 918 -18.72 -31.00 17.08
CA THR A 918 -17.97 -29.76 17.19
C THR A 918 -18.18 -28.84 15.99
N GLU A 919 -18.08 -27.53 16.22
CA GLU A 919 -18.16 -26.51 15.18
C GLU A 919 -16.77 -26.30 14.56
N LEU A 920 -16.70 -26.10 13.24
CA LEU A 920 -15.45 -25.69 12.59
C LEU A 920 -15.40 -24.17 12.42
N ILE A 921 -14.18 -23.64 12.46
CA ILE A 921 -13.92 -22.22 12.22
C ILE A 921 -14.06 -21.92 10.73
N ASP A 922 -14.98 -21.02 10.41
CA ASP A 922 -15.14 -20.43 9.08
C ASP A 922 -14.46 -19.05 9.01
N PRO A 923 -13.34 -18.91 8.28
CA PRO A 923 -12.62 -17.64 8.15
C PRO A 923 -13.24 -16.67 7.13
N GLY A 924 -14.19 -17.11 6.29
CA GLY A 924 -14.62 -16.36 5.10
C GLY A 924 -13.57 -16.32 3.97
N PRO A 925 -13.77 -15.49 2.93
CA PRO A 925 -14.97 -14.70 2.66
C PRO A 925 -16.13 -15.57 2.11
N ARG A 926 -17.37 -15.13 2.35
CA ARG A 926 -18.59 -15.82 1.92
C ARG A 926 -19.24 -15.08 0.72
N PRO A 927 -19.95 -15.76 -0.19
CA PRO A 927 -20.22 -17.21 -0.26
C PRO A 927 -19.12 -18.01 -1.00
N ALA A 928 -17.98 -17.40 -1.31
CA ALA A 928 -16.88 -18.04 -2.05
C ALA A 928 -16.42 -19.38 -1.44
N TRP A 929 -15.79 -20.21 -2.29
CA TRP A 929 -15.09 -21.41 -1.84
C TRP A 929 -14.01 -21.04 -0.82
N ARG A 930 -14.01 -21.74 0.31
CA ARG A 930 -13.09 -21.53 1.43
C ARG A 930 -12.89 -22.84 2.20
N ASN A 931 -11.96 -22.85 3.15
CA ASN A 931 -11.66 -24.04 3.95
C ASN A 931 -12.11 -23.82 5.39
N LEU A 932 -13.00 -24.68 5.89
CA LEU A 932 -13.31 -24.78 7.32
C LEU A 932 -12.14 -25.38 8.08
N ARG A 933 -11.94 -24.96 9.33
CA ARG A 933 -10.69 -25.19 10.05
C ARG A 933 -10.98 -25.71 11.46
N TYR A 934 -10.26 -26.73 11.89
CA TYR A 934 -10.33 -27.25 13.24
C TYR A 934 -8.94 -27.69 13.72
N ASN A 935 -8.54 -27.28 14.92
CA ASN A 935 -7.27 -27.72 15.49
C ASN A 935 -7.41 -29.18 15.96
N THR A 936 -6.54 -30.06 15.50
CA THR A 936 -6.62 -31.50 15.83
C THR A 936 -6.36 -31.80 17.30
N ASP A 937 -5.61 -30.95 18.01
CA ASP A 937 -5.35 -31.12 19.44
C ASP A 937 -6.58 -30.85 20.32
N GLU A 938 -7.62 -30.21 19.79
CA GLU A 938 -8.90 -29.97 20.47
C GLU A 938 -9.85 -31.17 20.40
N LEU A 939 -9.66 -32.10 19.46
CA LEU A 939 -10.45 -33.34 19.38
C LEU A 939 -10.06 -34.35 20.48
N PRO A 940 -10.98 -35.21 20.99
CA PRO A 940 -10.69 -36.22 22.02
C PRO A 940 -9.63 -37.28 21.64
N ALA A 941 -8.81 -37.68 22.62
CA ALA A 941 -7.62 -38.54 22.47
C ALA A 941 -7.86 -39.88 21.75
N ASP A 942 -9.08 -40.36 21.81
CA ASP A 942 -9.56 -41.65 21.36
C ASP A 942 -10.41 -41.57 20.09
N THR A 943 -10.54 -40.40 19.46
CA THR A 943 -11.30 -40.29 18.20
C THR A 943 -10.72 -41.17 17.10
N THR A 944 -11.58 -41.98 16.49
CA THR A 944 -11.27 -42.94 15.43
C THR A 944 -11.80 -42.50 14.06
N ALA A 945 -12.97 -41.87 14.01
CA ALA A 945 -13.58 -41.35 12.78
C ALA A 945 -14.40 -40.07 13.03
N VAL A 946 -14.67 -39.35 11.94
CA VAL A 946 -15.48 -38.13 11.90
C VAL A 946 -16.53 -38.18 10.78
N ARG A 947 -17.64 -37.45 10.90
CA ARG A 947 -18.61 -37.27 9.81
C ARG A 947 -19.18 -35.85 9.80
N ILE A 948 -19.66 -35.42 8.65
CA ILE A 948 -20.24 -34.10 8.45
C ILE A 948 -21.75 -34.18 8.69
N VAL A 949 -22.28 -33.25 9.48
CA VAL A 949 -23.71 -33.02 9.64
C VAL A 949 -24.02 -31.60 9.23
N ALA A 950 -24.86 -31.42 8.22
CA ALA A 950 -25.25 -30.11 7.73
C ALA A 950 -26.77 -29.95 7.66
N THR A 951 -27.26 -28.77 8.06
CA THR A 951 -28.68 -28.43 8.08
C THR A 951 -28.89 -27.05 7.46
N ASP A 952 -29.69 -27.00 6.40
CA ASP A 952 -30.07 -25.79 5.70
C ASP A 952 -31.60 -25.68 5.65
N ASP A 953 -32.17 -25.08 6.68
CA ASP A 953 -33.62 -24.85 6.78
C ASP A 953 -34.01 -23.45 6.24
N ASN A 954 -33.06 -22.67 5.69
CA ASN A 954 -33.31 -21.32 5.18
C ASN A 954 -33.59 -21.35 3.67
N LEU A 955 -34.79 -20.94 3.27
CA LEU A 955 -35.25 -21.05 1.87
C LEU A 955 -34.89 -19.85 0.99
N ASN A 956 -34.07 -18.91 1.50
CA ASN A 956 -33.61 -17.81 0.67
C ASN A 956 -32.61 -18.31 -0.39
N GLU A 957 -32.73 -17.82 -1.62
CA GLU A 957 -31.88 -18.28 -2.75
C GLU A 957 -30.38 -18.05 -2.53
N ASP A 958 -30.02 -17.01 -1.77
CA ASP A 958 -28.64 -16.66 -1.43
C ASP A 958 -28.08 -17.47 -0.25
N ARG A 959 -28.92 -18.27 0.43
CA ARG A 959 -28.54 -19.12 1.56
C ARG A 959 -28.45 -20.56 1.07
N PHE A 960 -27.24 -21.10 1.12
CA PHE A 960 -26.96 -22.47 0.70
C PHE A 960 -25.65 -22.94 1.33
N ILE A 961 -25.44 -24.25 1.29
CA ILE A 961 -24.25 -24.93 1.79
C ILE A 961 -23.73 -25.85 0.69
N VAL A 962 -22.43 -25.79 0.42
CA VAL A 962 -21.75 -26.73 -0.48
C VAL A 962 -20.58 -27.35 0.25
N LEU A 963 -20.45 -28.67 0.22
CA LEU A 963 -19.49 -29.43 1.01
C LEU A 963 -18.62 -30.33 0.14
N THR A 964 -17.39 -30.54 0.60
CA THR A 964 -16.46 -31.57 0.15
C THR A 964 -16.06 -32.46 1.33
N PRO A 965 -15.47 -33.65 1.11
CA PRO A 965 -15.03 -34.50 2.21
C PRO A 965 -13.96 -33.84 3.10
N PRO A 966 -13.87 -34.28 4.38
CA PRO A 966 -12.83 -33.79 5.28
C PRO A 966 -11.46 -34.38 4.96
N ARG A 967 -10.41 -33.64 5.30
CA ARG A 967 -9.01 -34.02 5.13
C ARG A 967 -8.16 -33.57 6.32
N VAL A 968 -7.07 -34.29 6.57
CA VAL A 968 -6.09 -33.95 7.63
C VAL A 968 -4.73 -33.70 6.99
N PRO A 969 -4.49 -32.49 6.46
CA PRO A 969 -3.34 -32.19 5.62
C PRO A 969 -1.99 -32.26 6.34
N GLN A 970 -0.93 -32.44 5.56
CA GLN A 970 0.42 -32.07 5.97
C GLN A 970 0.73 -30.68 5.42
N MET A 971 1.48 -29.90 6.19
CA MET A 971 1.76 -28.51 5.90
C MET A 971 3.24 -28.27 5.78
N ASP A 972 3.63 -27.53 4.75
CA ASP A 972 4.94 -26.89 4.65
C ASP A 972 4.80 -25.39 4.99
N THR A 973 5.90 -24.69 5.25
CA THR A 973 5.82 -23.23 5.39
C THR A 973 5.80 -22.56 4.02
N LEU A 974 5.23 -21.36 3.91
CA LEU A 974 5.27 -20.60 2.65
C LEU A 974 6.72 -20.35 2.20
N GLN A 975 7.65 -20.16 3.14
CA GLN A 975 9.07 -20.02 2.82
C GLN A 975 9.66 -21.30 2.20
N ASP A 976 9.22 -22.49 2.63
CA ASP A 976 9.68 -23.76 2.07
C ASP A 976 9.08 -24.03 0.69
N VAL A 977 7.83 -23.63 0.46
CA VAL A 977 7.12 -23.84 -0.83
C VAL A 977 7.56 -22.84 -1.90
N VAL A 978 7.58 -21.55 -1.57
CA VAL A 978 7.86 -20.47 -2.54
C VAL A 978 9.35 -20.17 -2.63
N GLY A 979 10.08 -20.31 -1.52
CA GLY A 979 11.49 -19.97 -1.45
C GLY A 979 11.77 -18.47 -1.60
N SER A 980 12.98 -18.18 -2.08
CA SER A 980 13.52 -16.82 -2.25
C SER A 980 14.10 -16.55 -3.64
N THR A 981 13.92 -17.48 -4.58
CA THR A 981 14.46 -17.42 -5.95
C THR A 981 13.38 -17.24 -6.99
N ASP A 982 12.24 -17.90 -6.82
CA ASP A 982 11.11 -17.79 -7.74
C ASP A 982 10.60 -16.34 -7.80
N PRO A 983 10.19 -15.86 -8.99
CA PRO A 983 9.57 -14.55 -9.13
C PRO A 983 8.15 -14.59 -8.54
N VAL A 984 7.89 -13.67 -7.61
CA VAL A 984 6.62 -13.56 -6.90
C VAL A 984 5.98 -12.20 -7.16
N HIS A 985 4.69 -12.18 -7.49
CA HIS A 985 3.88 -10.97 -7.41
C HIS A 985 3.42 -10.78 -5.95
N VAL A 986 4.24 -10.09 -5.16
CA VAL A 986 3.85 -9.69 -3.81
C VAL A 986 3.05 -8.40 -3.88
N ASP A 987 1.77 -8.45 -3.51
CA ASP A 987 0.89 -7.28 -3.52
C ASP A 987 1.46 -6.16 -2.63
N TRP A 988 1.17 -4.90 -2.98
CA TRP A 988 1.87 -3.74 -2.44
C TRP A 988 1.74 -3.51 -0.92
N THR A 989 0.72 -4.08 -0.28
CA THR A 989 0.55 -4.04 1.18
C THR A 989 1.34 -5.13 1.91
N SER A 990 1.72 -6.19 1.21
CA SER A 990 2.29 -7.42 1.77
C SER A 990 3.82 -7.44 1.76
N GLY A 991 4.49 -6.58 0.98
CA GLY A 991 5.94 -6.63 0.76
C GLY A 991 6.82 -6.68 2.02
N LEU A 992 6.51 -5.90 3.07
CA LEU A 992 7.30 -5.93 4.31
C LEU A 992 6.92 -7.11 5.24
N GLY A 993 5.76 -7.74 5.04
CA GLY A 993 5.38 -8.98 5.71
C GLY A 993 6.07 -10.22 5.12
N PHE A 994 6.42 -10.16 3.84
CA PHE A 994 7.08 -11.22 3.06
C PHE A 994 8.41 -10.73 2.44
N PRO A 995 9.38 -10.30 3.25
CA PRO A 995 10.58 -9.65 2.75
C PRO A 995 11.54 -10.60 2.01
N CYS A 996 11.50 -11.92 2.30
CA CYS A 996 12.40 -12.91 1.71
C CYS A 996 11.99 -13.36 0.31
N GLN A 997 10.71 -13.25 -0.05
CA GLN A 997 10.24 -13.56 -1.39
C GLN A 997 10.81 -12.53 -2.37
N ARG A 998 11.24 -13.00 -3.54
CA ARG A 998 11.81 -12.14 -4.58
C ARG A 998 10.66 -11.61 -5.46
N PRO A 999 10.41 -10.29 -5.51
CA PRO A 999 9.47 -9.75 -6.48
C PRO A 999 9.96 -10.04 -7.91
N PHE A 1000 9.04 -10.27 -8.85
CA PHE A 1000 9.42 -10.38 -10.26
C PHE A 1000 10.09 -9.07 -10.74
N THR A 1001 11.02 -9.17 -11.68
CA THR A 1001 11.73 -8.00 -12.22
C THR A 1001 11.20 -7.62 -13.60
N HIS A 1002 11.69 -6.52 -14.16
CA HIS A 1002 11.46 -6.17 -15.56
C HIS A 1002 12.72 -5.52 -16.13
N ASP A 1003 13.01 -5.77 -17.41
CA ASP A 1003 14.11 -5.13 -18.15
C ASP A 1003 13.58 -4.72 -19.52
N VAL A 1004 14.07 -3.58 -20.03
CA VAL A 1004 13.72 -3.02 -21.35
C VAL A 1004 12.23 -3.05 -21.74
N GLY A 1005 11.33 -2.91 -20.77
CA GLY A 1005 9.88 -2.91 -21.01
C GLY A 1005 9.20 -4.28 -20.95
N VAL A 1006 9.95 -5.38 -20.76
CA VAL A 1006 9.44 -6.75 -20.63
C VAL A 1006 9.54 -7.22 -19.18
N ALA A 1007 8.45 -7.76 -18.63
CA ALA A 1007 8.40 -8.31 -17.28
C ALA A 1007 8.86 -9.78 -17.24
N GLU A 1008 9.48 -10.15 -16.13
CA GLU A 1008 9.62 -11.55 -15.74
C GLU A 1008 8.26 -12.12 -15.32
N ILE A 1009 7.93 -13.33 -15.77
CA ILE A 1009 6.64 -13.97 -15.46
C ILE A 1009 6.67 -14.49 -14.01
N PRO A 1010 5.81 -13.99 -13.11
CA PRO A 1010 5.73 -14.50 -11.75
C PRO A 1010 5.08 -15.89 -11.71
N LYS A 1011 5.57 -16.75 -10.82
CA LYS A 1011 4.99 -18.08 -10.56
C LYS A 1011 3.98 -18.07 -9.42
N TRP A 1012 4.07 -17.07 -8.57
CA TRP A 1012 3.31 -16.98 -7.32
C TRP A 1012 2.74 -15.58 -7.15
N ARG A 1013 1.59 -15.47 -6.49
CA ARG A 1013 1.07 -14.22 -5.95
C ARG A 1013 0.86 -14.33 -4.46
N ILE A 1014 1.29 -13.30 -3.72
CA ILE A 1014 0.96 -13.16 -2.30
C ILE A 1014 0.01 -11.97 -2.15
N LYS A 1015 -1.25 -12.29 -1.80
CA LYS A 1015 -2.38 -11.36 -1.75
C LYS A 1015 -2.81 -11.14 -0.29
N PRO A 1016 -3.23 -9.93 0.12
CA PRO A 1016 -3.76 -9.70 1.46
C PRO A 1016 -5.16 -10.31 1.64
N GLY A 1017 -5.66 -10.33 2.88
CA GLY A 1017 -7.00 -10.83 3.20
C GLY A 1017 -8.12 -10.14 2.42
N SER A 1018 -9.26 -10.81 2.32
CA SER A 1018 -10.43 -10.45 1.51
C SER A 1018 -10.90 -9.00 1.69
N ASP A 1019 -10.92 -8.50 2.93
CA ASP A 1019 -11.28 -7.10 3.26
C ASP A 1019 -10.44 -6.03 2.55
N LEU A 1020 -9.19 -6.36 2.24
CA LEU A 1020 -8.21 -5.44 1.64
C LEU A 1020 -7.89 -5.81 0.18
N ALA A 1021 -8.14 -7.07 -0.20
CA ALA A 1021 -7.86 -7.63 -1.51
C ALA A 1021 -8.45 -6.82 -2.67
N ALA A 1022 -9.70 -6.37 -2.56
CA ALA A 1022 -10.38 -5.60 -3.59
C ALA A 1022 -9.68 -4.24 -3.81
N ALA A 1023 -9.44 -3.48 -2.75
CA ALA A 1023 -8.75 -2.18 -2.82
C ALA A 1023 -7.32 -2.31 -3.36
N VAL A 1024 -6.62 -3.36 -2.94
CA VAL A 1024 -5.24 -3.64 -3.38
C VAL A 1024 -5.20 -4.03 -4.85
N SER A 1025 -6.10 -4.90 -5.30
CA SER A 1025 -6.19 -5.32 -6.69
C SER A 1025 -6.64 -4.17 -7.60
N ALA A 1026 -7.61 -3.36 -7.17
CA ALA A 1026 -8.06 -2.17 -7.90
C ALA A 1026 -6.96 -1.13 -8.10
N TRP A 1027 -5.99 -1.03 -7.19
CA TRP A 1027 -4.83 -0.14 -7.37
C TRP A 1027 -3.91 -0.57 -8.52
N GLN A 1028 -3.78 -1.87 -8.75
CA GLN A 1028 -2.80 -2.46 -9.67
C GLN A 1028 -3.45 -3.19 -10.86
N ASN A 1029 -4.73 -2.92 -11.12
CA ASN A 1029 -5.50 -3.48 -12.23
C ASN A 1029 -5.12 -2.85 -13.58
N SER A 1030 -5.80 -3.31 -14.65
CA SER A 1030 -5.64 -2.80 -16.01
C SER A 1030 -5.96 -1.31 -16.16
N PHE A 1031 -7.02 -0.82 -15.51
CA PHE A 1031 -7.35 0.63 -15.50
C PHE A 1031 -6.22 1.49 -14.92
N GLY A 1032 -5.47 0.95 -13.96
CA GLY A 1032 -4.33 1.63 -13.37
C GLY A 1032 -3.03 1.49 -14.16
N GLY A 1033 -2.97 0.64 -15.19
CA GLY A 1033 -1.73 0.22 -15.83
C GLY A 1033 -0.79 -0.56 -14.88
N GLY A 1034 -1.34 -1.31 -13.93
CA GLY A 1034 -0.57 -2.12 -12.98
C GLY A 1034 -0.32 -3.55 -13.46
N PRO A 1035 0.43 -4.39 -12.73
CA PRO A 1035 0.77 -5.74 -13.18
C PRO A 1035 -0.42 -6.67 -13.41
N LEU A 1036 -1.54 -6.51 -12.69
CA LEU A 1036 -2.68 -7.40 -12.88
C LEU A 1036 -3.31 -7.29 -14.27
N GLY A 1037 -3.15 -6.17 -14.98
CA GLY A 1037 -3.72 -6.03 -16.31
C GLY A 1037 -3.03 -6.86 -17.39
N TRP A 1038 -1.74 -7.19 -17.24
CA TRP A 1038 -1.07 -8.16 -18.13
C TRP A 1038 -1.07 -9.57 -17.54
N ILE A 1039 -1.03 -9.72 -16.21
CA ILE A 1039 -1.12 -11.03 -15.56
C ILE A 1039 -2.47 -11.69 -15.85
N GLU A 1040 -3.59 -10.99 -15.77
CA GLU A 1040 -4.92 -11.62 -15.98
C GLU A 1040 -5.17 -12.11 -17.41
N VAL A 1041 -4.35 -11.68 -18.38
CA VAL A 1041 -4.40 -12.16 -19.76
C VAL A 1041 -3.17 -12.98 -20.14
N SER A 1042 -2.33 -13.37 -19.18
CA SER A 1042 -1.18 -14.25 -19.44
C SER A 1042 -1.12 -15.46 -18.50
N GLN A 1043 -1.63 -15.31 -17.28
CA GLN A 1043 -1.57 -16.31 -16.22
C GLN A 1043 -2.97 -16.62 -15.68
N GLN A 1044 -3.25 -17.91 -15.51
CA GLN A 1044 -4.36 -18.41 -14.71
C GLN A 1044 -3.95 -18.45 -13.24
N ALA A 1045 -4.77 -17.87 -12.37
CA ALA A 1045 -4.53 -17.79 -10.94
C ALA A 1045 -5.37 -18.81 -10.18
N THR A 1046 -4.72 -19.69 -9.41
CA THR A 1046 -5.40 -20.66 -8.55
C THR A 1046 -4.82 -20.60 -7.15
N ALA A 1047 -5.68 -20.35 -6.14
CA ALA A 1047 -5.27 -20.26 -4.75
C ALA A 1047 -4.84 -21.63 -4.21
N LEU A 1048 -3.83 -21.65 -3.33
CA LEU A 1048 -3.53 -22.82 -2.50
C LEU A 1048 -4.20 -22.68 -1.11
N PRO A 1049 -4.59 -23.79 -0.46
CA PRO A 1049 -5.03 -23.75 0.93
C PRO A 1049 -3.87 -23.28 1.82
N THR A 1050 -4.09 -22.19 2.54
CA THR A 1050 -3.09 -21.61 3.43
C THR A 1050 -3.69 -21.18 4.75
N TYR A 1051 -2.89 -21.30 5.81
CA TYR A 1051 -3.35 -21.15 7.19
C TYR A 1051 -2.29 -20.42 8.01
N LEU A 1052 -2.71 -19.51 8.88
CA LEU A 1052 -1.77 -18.83 9.77
C LEU A 1052 -1.52 -19.69 11.01
N MET A 1053 -0.26 -20.05 11.25
CA MET A 1053 0.15 -20.87 12.40
C MET A 1053 -0.41 -20.33 13.71
N ALA A 1054 -1.05 -21.18 14.51
CA ALA A 1054 -1.60 -20.86 15.83
C ALA A 1054 -2.64 -19.71 15.88
N ASP A 1055 -3.11 -19.23 14.74
CA ASP A 1055 -4.27 -18.31 14.61
C ASP A 1055 -5.06 -18.72 13.36
N ILE A 1056 -5.51 -19.99 13.35
CA ILE A 1056 -6.15 -20.60 12.19
C ILE A 1056 -7.47 -19.93 11.81
N GLY A 1057 -8.09 -19.12 12.67
CA GLY A 1057 -9.29 -18.35 12.31
C GLY A 1057 -9.00 -17.04 11.57
N ARG A 1058 -7.72 -16.64 11.44
CA ARG A 1058 -7.34 -15.40 10.77
C ARG A 1058 -7.39 -15.55 9.25
N ASP A 1059 -8.03 -14.60 8.58
CA ASP A 1059 -7.78 -14.31 7.18
C ASP A 1059 -6.48 -13.49 7.08
N TRP A 1060 -5.36 -14.18 6.86
CA TRP A 1060 -4.07 -13.53 6.66
C TRP A 1060 -3.93 -12.97 5.24
N GLY A 1061 -4.64 -13.56 4.27
CA GLY A 1061 -4.40 -13.42 2.84
C GLY A 1061 -4.48 -14.74 2.10
N ALA A 1062 -3.94 -14.74 0.88
CA ALA A 1062 -3.90 -15.90 0.01
C ALA A 1062 -2.54 -16.02 -0.70
N LEU A 1063 -2.15 -17.27 -0.96
CA LEU A 1063 -1.08 -17.62 -1.89
C LEU A 1063 -1.74 -18.19 -3.15
N GLU A 1064 -1.46 -17.59 -4.31
CA GLU A 1064 -1.95 -18.08 -5.60
C GLU A 1064 -0.76 -18.63 -6.41
N ARG A 1065 -0.95 -19.78 -7.05
CA ARG A 1065 -0.05 -20.27 -8.10
C ARG A 1065 -0.51 -19.69 -9.43
N TYR A 1066 0.45 -19.21 -10.21
CA TYR A 1066 0.24 -18.77 -11.58
C TYR A 1066 0.66 -19.86 -12.56
N GLU A 1067 -0.24 -20.19 -13.47
CA GLU A 1067 -0.02 -21.12 -14.57
C GLU A 1067 -0.26 -20.39 -15.89
N PRO A 1068 0.67 -20.38 -16.85
CA PRO A 1068 0.47 -19.67 -18.10
C PRO A 1068 -0.72 -20.23 -18.88
N TYR A 1069 -1.53 -19.33 -19.43
CA TYR A 1069 -2.60 -19.74 -20.33
C TYR A 1069 -2.03 -20.48 -21.55
N GLY A 1070 -2.63 -21.62 -21.89
CA GLY A 1070 -2.17 -22.46 -22.99
C GLY A 1070 -0.86 -23.21 -22.74
N GLY A 1071 -0.29 -23.16 -21.52
CA GLY A 1071 0.97 -23.84 -21.19
C GLY A 1071 2.20 -23.25 -21.89
N VAL A 1072 2.15 -21.97 -22.27
CA VAL A 1072 3.24 -21.30 -22.99
C VAL A 1072 4.28 -20.77 -21.99
N ASP A 1073 5.32 -21.57 -21.75
CA ASP A 1073 6.46 -21.23 -20.89
C ASP A 1073 7.68 -20.69 -21.65
N THR A 1074 7.69 -20.80 -22.99
CA THR A 1074 8.80 -20.33 -23.82
C THR A 1074 8.86 -18.80 -23.81
N LEU A 1075 9.97 -18.23 -23.33
CA LEU A 1075 10.18 -16.78 -23.34
C LEU A 1075 10.62 -16.32 -24.73
N ALA A 1076 10.21 -15.12 -25.13
CA ALA A 1076 10.70 -14.51 -26.36
C ALA A 1076 12.16 -14.06 -26.21
N ASP A 1077 12.96 -14.29 -27.25
CA ASP A 1077 14.28 -13.69 -27.41
C ASP A 1077 14.11 -12.19 -27.68
N ILE A 1078 14.71 -11.35 -26.83
CA ILE A 1078 14.62 -9.88 -26.92
C ILE A 1078 15.91 -9.34 -27.54
N GLU A 1079 15.81 -8.73 -28.71
CA GLU A 1079 16.94 -8.08 -29.37
C GLU A 1079 17.14 -6.69 -28.77
N THR A 1080 18.30 -6.46 -28.15
CA THR A 1080 18.59 -5.18 -27.50
C THR A 1080 19.62 -4.37 -28.26
N GLY A 1081 19.42 -3.05 -28.28
CA GLY A 1081 20.30 -2.08 -28.92
C GLY A 1081 20.55 -0.87 -28.04
N THR A 1082 21.29 0.11 -28.55
CA THR A 1082 21.50 1.39 -27.87
C THR A 1082 21.37 2.53 -28.86
N GLN A 1083 20.54 3.53 -28.54
CA GLN A 1083 20.36 4.73 -29.36
C GLN A 1083 20.51 6.00 -28.52
N THR A 1084 21.27 6.97 -29.03
CA THR A 1084 21.34 8.30 -28.40
C THR A 1084 20.09 9.09 -28.73
N ARG A 1085 19.33 9.49 -27.71
CA ARG A 1085 18.11 10.30 -27.84
C ARG A 1085 18.29 11.69 -27.25
N SER A 1086 17.61 12.67 -27.84
CA SER A 1086 17.51 14.01 -27.25
C SER A 1086 16.69 13.96 -25.96
N GLY A 1087 16.99 14.84 -24.99
CA GLY A 1087 16.21 14.95 -23.75
C GLY A 1087 14.78 15.50 -23.92
N LEU A 1088 14.38 15.81 -25.16
CA LEU A 1088 13.05 16.25 -25.57
C LEU A 1088 12.34 15.24 -26.50
N TRP A 1089 13.01 14.14 -26.88
CA TRP A 1089 12.46 13.13 -27.78
C TRP A 1089 11.42 12.27 -27.07
N SER A 1090 10.41 11.82 -27.83
CA SER A 1090 9.41 10.84 -27.42
C SER A 1090 9.14 9.90 -28.60
N PRO A 1091 9.03 8.58 -28.39
CA PRO A 1091 8.74 7.63 -29.48
C PRO A 1091 7.29 7.73 -29.94
N ALA A 1092 6.35 7.73 -28.99
CA ALA A 1092 4.91 7.75 -29.21
C ALA A 1092 4.21 8.25 -27.93
N PRO A 1093 2.95 8.71 -28.00
CA PRO A 1093 2.11 8.87 -26.82
C PRO A 1093 2.02 7.56 -26.00
N ILE A 1094 1.77 7.67 -24.69
CA ILE A 1094 1.47 6.50 -23.86
C ILE A 1094 -0.02 6.22 -23.98
N ARG A 1095 -0.40 4.98 -24.25
CA ARG A 1095 -1.80 4.53 -24.28
C ARG A 1095 -2.26 4.22 -22.86
N TYR A 1096 -3.07 5.10 -22.24
CA TYR A 1096 -3.49 4.94 -20.84
C TYR A 1096 -4.99 4.93 -20.60
#